data_AF-A0A1H6JEC7-F1
#
_entry.id   AF-A0A1H6JEC7-F1
#
_cell.length_a   1.000
_cell.length_b   1.000
_cell.length_c   1.000
_cell.angle_alpha   90.00
_cell.angle_beta   90.00
_cell.angle_gamma   90.00
#
_symmetry.space_group_name_H-M   'P 1'
#
loop_
_entity.id
_entity.type
_entity.pdbx_description
1 polymer ?
#
loop_
_entity_poly.entity_id
_entity_poly.type
_entity_poly.pdbx_seq_one_letter_code
_entity_poly.pdbx_strand_id
1 'polypeptide(L)'
;MGSIDAFLTTWSGARQTYGEGTPQTGEQYDNSSRLTTLATDLEAAAPGSRWTGSAADNYGAVNTEHRRVIGALADLDRRLTAEVDNSARSVDAGRRNLEALRTWVIDAANSVPPGKNAETIRMVIAQKGLAQLQEIMTQSNTESNVTAERIRALKGEFEALGNQKFAGGGDVLDDKAAEDIKKRAEEDVEKALKEGDKDAAGRVQSVLDSITPDQMSGATPLSPAQSAYLSQMQTQQKGMSVKDLKAAEDRLGEHGRIIGDSWQLMTNEDIDFPDAETGEVASGDRKFENLPQSVQDAIKSSGLFSDRQMSDIAAIVKDGDAKFQTGTEIDREMMRKADRMMDAPMFEKSTGQPGDGSRPQYDVVLQDIFDSAGRDHEIVHDHLTGARGDDGQDFMMDVSTHEWNDDGKAAGGLFEWTKDATSPFAAETANVYAEFLGRESDDLLAIDGNRQIGDMNPELVKAFSNGLMPYQEELITDQPSVDTAFQRIDDLHGSMDKTKGLFAVIDSQPDAAKEWNRAAYQEALDLQRSFADYAKENPNIPKGDVRVDDLEASARMLGVIDGGISQETLSNIRNGEMNADQAAENARSAYDLKKDLLRSVFSYAPGGDLVTNALADSFAGDPPDTGDIKFDRDGAITDVGLTSSQQSIAHQYTQAQYTIASQFVSAGNPHIEDRFFDDEGNLKPPKDISTADISIYDAQLTAAMAEHPRILAMMLRFNTSLGQAGGYEE
;
A
#
# COMPACT_ATOMS: atom_id res chain seq x y z
N MET A 1 -6.97 27.42 -16.93
CA MET A 1 -8.05 27.49 -15.95
C MET A 1 -7.90 28.81 -15.20
N GLY A 2 -8.95 29.60 -15.07
CA GLY A 2 -8.94 30.79 -14.22
C GLY A 2 -9.12 30.41 -12.75
N SER A 3 -8.84 31.33 -11.82
CA SER A 3 -8.92 31.04 -10.38
C SER A 3 -10.31 30.59 -9.89
N ILE A 4 -11.37 31.02 -10.59
CA ILE A 4 -12.76 30.62 -10.31
C ILE A 4 -13.04 29.19 -10.77
N ASP A 5 -12.42 28.73 -11.86
CA ASP A 5 -12.56 27.35 -12.34
C ASP A 5 -11.95 26.38 -11.32
N ALA A 6 -10.79 26.72 -10.75
CA ALA A 6 -10.17 25.94 -9.68
C ALA A 6 -11.08 25.83 -8.44
N PHE A 7 -11.71 26.94 -8.00
CA PHE A 7 -12.71 26.89 -6.94
C PHE A 7 -13.90 25.98 -7.30
N LEU A 8 -14.42 26.06 -8.52
CA LEU A 8 -15.58 25.26 -8.95
C LEU A 8 -15.25 23.75 -8.98
N THR A 9 -14.02 23.38 -9.34
CA THR A 9 -13.54 22.00 -9.25
C THR A 9 -13.50 21.51 -7.81
N THR A 10 -12.88 22.27 -6.89
CA THR A 10 -12.83 21.91 -5.47
C THR A 10 -14.23 21.86 -4.84
N TRP A 11 -15.10 22.81 -5.21
CA TRP A 11 -16.51 22.82 -4.82
C TRP A 11 -17.25 21.58 -5.30
N SER A 12 -17.02 21.14 -6.53
CA SER A 12 -17.64 19.93 -7.08
C SER A 12 -17.24 18.69 -6.29
N GLY A 13 -15.94 18.56 -5.96
CA GLY A 13 -15.45 17.47 -5.10
C GLY A 13 -16.09 17.49 -3.72
N ALA A 14 -16.11 18.65 -3.06
CA ALA A 14 -16.78 18.81 -1.76
C ALA A 14 -18.28 18.53 -1.82
N ARG A 15 -18.96 18.83 -2.94
CA ARG A 15 -20.40 18.56 -3.09
C ARG A 15 -20.70 17.07 -3.27
N GLN A 16 -19.78 16.30 -3.88
CA GLN A 16 -19.91 14.85 -4.05
C GLN A 16 -19.86 14.10 -2.72
N THR A 17 -19.11 14.56 -1.72
CA THR A 17 -19.02 13.90 -0.41
C THR A 17 -20.33 13.87 0.36
N TYR A 18 -21.27 14.76 0.02
CA TYR A 18 -22.61 14.79 0.60
C TYR A 18 -23.58 13.85 -0.12
N GLY A 19 -23.16 13.15 -1.17
CA GLY A 19 -23.98 12.27 -1.99
C GLY A 19 -25.08 12.97 -2.80
N GLU A 20 -25.95 12.16 -3.40
CA GLU A 20 -27.08 12.59 -4.24
C GLU A 20 -28.43 12.14 -3.65
N GLY A 21 -29.55 12.54 -4.28
CA GLY A 21 -30.90 12.16 -3.85
C GLY A 21 -31.42 12.85 -2.58
N THR A 22 -32.62 12.49 -2.11
CA THR A 22 -33.14 13.00 -0.80
C THR A 22 -32.55 12.15 0.33
N PRO A 23 -31.91 12.75 1.35
CA PRO A 23 -31.41 12.00 2.50
C PRO A 23 -32.55 11.21 3.16
N GLN A 24 -32.29 9.95 3.50
CA GLN A 24 -33.28 9.08 4.15
C GLN A 24 -33.49 9.53 5.59
N THR A 25 -34.76 9.67 5.99
CA THR A 25 -35.16 10.03 7.35
C THR A 25 -35.23 8.80 8.24
N GLY A 26 -35.27 9.01 9.55
CA GLY A 26 -35.36 7.96 10.55
C GLY A 26 -36.68 7.17 10.52
N GLU A 27 -37.72 7.68 9.87
CA GLU A 27 -39.09 7.14 9.92
C GLU A 27 -39.18 5.64 9.62
N GLN A 28 -38.37 5.13 8.69
CA GLN A 28 -38.33 3.71 8.34
C GLN A 28 -37.79 2.79 9.46
N TYR A 29 -37.10 3.38 10.45
CA TYR A 29 -36.53 2.69 11.60
C TYR A 29 -37.39 2.84 12.86
N ASP A 30 -38.47 3.65 12.82
CA ASP A 30 -39.31 3.91 13.99
C ASP A 30 -40.39 2.83 14.19
N ASN A 31 -40.11 1.84 15.04
CA ASN A 31 -41.11 0.87 15.51
C ASN A 31 -41.67 1.22 16.90
N SER A 32 -41.38 2.41 17.44
CA SER A 32 -41.73 2.79 18.82
C SER A 32 -43.22 2.73 19.10
N SER A 33 -44.08 3.05 18.13
CA SER A 33 -45.54 2.97 18.26
C SER A 33 -46.05 1.54 18.43
N ARG A 34 -45.47 0.59 17.69
CA ARG A 34 -45.77 -0.84 17.78
C ARG A 34 -45.29 -1.40 19.12
N LEU A 35 -44.10 -1.02 19.55
CA LEU A 35 -43.53 -1.43 20.84
C LEU A 35 -44.34 -0.87 22.02
N THR A 36 -44.77 0.40 21.94
CA THR A 36 -45.66 1.02 22.93
C THR A 36 -47.02 0.30 23.02
N THR A 37 -47.57 -0.11 21.88
CA THR A 37 -48.79 -0.93 21.83
C THR A 37 -48.58 -2.28 22.50
N LEU A 38 -47.46 -2.95 22.20
CA LEU A 38 -47.11 -4.24 22.81
C LEU A 38 -46.93 -4.13 24.34
N ALA A 39 -46.32 -3.05 24.83
CA ALA A 39 -46.22 -2.78 26.27
C ALA A 39 -47.61 -2.61 26.92
N THR A 40 -48.54 -1.96 26.23
CA THR A 40 -49.93 -1.78 26.67
C THR A 40 -50.70 -3.11 26.69
N ASP A 41 -50.52 -3.95 25.67
CA ASP A 41 -51.14 -5.28 25.60
C ASP A 41 -50.64 -6.18 26.73
N LEU A 42 -49.34 -6.12 27.04
CA LEU A 42 -48.75 -6.81 28.18
C LEU A 42 -49.30 -6.29 29.51
N GLU A 43 -49.60 -5.00 29.62
CA GLU A 43 -50.20 -4.44 30.84
C GLU A 43 -51.60 -4.98 31.07
N ALA A 44 -52.39 -5.10 30.01
CA ALA A 44 -53.71 -5.71 30.08
C ALA A 44 -53.66 -7.21 30.45
N ALA A 45 -52.54 -7.89 30.18
CA ALA A 45 -52.30 -9.29 30.52
C ALA A 45 -51.76 -9.51 31.94
N ALA A 46 -51.47 -8.45 32.71
CA ALA A 46 -50.97 -8.58 34.08
C ALA A 46 -51.98 -9.32 34.99
N PRO A 47 -51.51 -10.03 36.04
CA PRO A 47 -52.39 -10.67 37.01
C PRO A 47 -53.29 -9.62 37.70
N GLY A 48 -54.56 -9.56 37.29
CA GLY A 48 -55.56 -8.75 37.97
C GLY A 48 -55.95 -9.34 39.33
N SER A 49 -56.83 -8.67 40.07
CA SER A 49 -57.27 -9.08 41.42
C SER A 49 -57.94 -10.46 41.53
N ARG A 50 -58.20 -11.14 40.40
CA ARG A 50 -58.82 -12.46 40.32
C ARG A 50 -57.83 -13.61 40.17
N TRP A 51 -56.58 -13.35 39.78
CA TRP A 51 -55.52 -14.37 39.67
C TRP A 51 -54.50 -14.15 40.78
N THR A 52 -54.46 -15.08 41.74
CA THR A 52 -53.67 -14.93 42.98
C THR A 52 -52.88 -16.21 43.29
N GLY A 53 -51.85 -16.09 44.13
CA GLY A 53 -50.94 -17.18 44.53
C GLY A 53 -49.58 -17.10 43.85
N SER A 54 -48.61 -17.90 44.29
CA SER A 54 -47.19 -17.73 43.94
C SER A 54 -46.89 -17.78 42.43
N ALA A 55 -47.67 -18.52 41.64
CA ALA A 55 -47.53 -18.53 40.18
C ALA A 55 -48.02 -17.21 39.54
N ALA A 56 -49.09 -16.61 40.09
CA ALA A 56 -49.57 -15.31 39.67
C ALA A 56 -48.55 -14.22 40.02
N ASP A 57 -47.95 -14.29 41.21
CA ASP A 57 -46.94 -13.33 41.67
C ASP A 57 -45.67 -13.39 40.78
N ASN A 58 -45.18 -14.60 40.46
CA ASN A 58 -44.03 -14.78 39.57
C ASN A 58 -44.32 -14.30 38.14
N TYR A 59 -45.49 -14.64 37.58
CA TYR A 59 -45.89 -14.12 36.28
C TYR A 59 -46.02 -12.60 36.30
N GLY A 60 -46.58 -12.02 37.36
CA GLY A 60 -46.71 -10.57 37.52
C GLY A 60 -45.36 -9.85 37.54
N ALA A 61 -44.35 -10.44 38.17
CA ALA A 61 -42.99 -9.92 38.16
C ALA A 61 -42.37 -9.95 36.75
N VAL A 62 -42.46 -11.10 36.05
CA VAL A 62 -41.95 -11.26 34.67
C VAL A 62 -42.69 -10.34 33.70
N ASN A 63 -44.01 -10.25 33.80
CA ASN A 63 -44.84 -9.36 32.99
C ASN A 63 -44.44 -7.88 33.19
N THR A 64 -44.19 -7.47 34.43
CA THR A 64 -43.72 -6.11 34.73
C THR A 64 -42.36 -5.82 34.10
N GLU A 65 -41.46 -6.80 34.12
CA GLU A 65 -40.14 -6.66 33.51
C GLU A 65 -40.19 -6.65 31.97
N HIS A 66 -41.00 -7.50 31.34
CA HIS A 66 -41.25 -7.46 29.89
C HIS A 66 -41.76 -6.09 29.45
N ARG A 67 -42.70 -5.51 30.20
CA ARG A 67 -43.22 -4.17 29.92
C ARG A 67 -42.14 -3.10 30.04
N ARG A 68 -41.27 -3.21 31.05
CA ARG A 68 -40.16 -2.28 31.25
C ARG A 68 -39.18 -2.32 30.08
N VAL A 69 -38.80 -3.52 29.63
CA VAL A 69 -37.87 -3.70 28.50
C VAL A 69 -38.45 -3.21 27.19
N ILE A 70 -39.69 -3.62 26.87
CA ILE A 70 -40.33 -3.20 25.63
C ILE A 70 -40.57 -1.69 25.62
N GLY A 71 -40.91 -1.10 26.77
CA GLY A 71 -41.03 0.35 26.91
C GLY A 71 -39.70 1.08 26.72
N ALA A 72 -38.61 0.55 27.26
CA ALA A 72 -37.27 1.11 27.06
C ALA A 72 -36.81 0.98 25.59
N LEU A 73 -37.10 -0.16 24.95
CA LEU A 73 -36.82 -0.38 23.53
C LEU A 73 -37.59 0.61 22.65
N ALA A 74 -38.86 0.87 22.98
CA ALA A 74 -39.66 1.88 22.28
C ALA A 74 -39.05 3.29 22.37
N ASP A 75 -38.50 3.65 23.54
CA ASP A 75 -37.85 4.94 23.72
C ASP A 75 -36.53 5.04 22.94
N LEU A 76 -35.73 3.97 22.93
CA LEU A 76 -34.48 3.91 22.19
C LEU A 76 -34.70 3.97 20.68
N ASP A 77 -35.67 3.24 20.13
CA ASP A 77 -36.05 3.31 18.71
C ASP A 77 -36.42 4.74 18.29
N ARG A 78 -37.20 5.43 19.12
CA ARG A 78 -37.59 6.83 18.88
C ARG A 78 -36.38 7.77 18.92
N ARG A 79 -35.44 7.57 19.83
CA ARG A 79 -34.22 8.38 19.95
C ARG A 79 -33.27 8.13 18.78
N LEU A 80 -33.12 6.87 18.35
CA LEU A 80 -32.34 6.50 17.17
C LEU A 80 -32.91 7.15 15.90
N THR A 81 -34.23 7.06 15.72
CA THR A 81 -34.97 7.74 14.64
C THR A 81 -34.64 9.23 14.59
N ALA A 82 -34.67 9.92 15.74
CA ALA A 82 -34.37 11.34 15.82
C ALA A 82 -32.92 11.68 15.44
N GLU A 83 -31.96 10.80 15.74
CA GLU A 83 -30.56 11.00 15.36
C GLU A 83 -30.30 10.72 13.87
N VAL A 84 -31.00 9.75 13.27
CA VAL A 84 -31.00 9.57 11.81
C VAL A 84 -31.59 10.79 11.10
N ASP A 85 -32.66 11.38 11.63
CA ASP A 85 -33.20 12.65 11.14
C ASP A 85 -32.22 13.82 11.29
N ASN A 86 -31.40 13.83 12.36
CA ASN A 86 -30.36 14.86 12.54
C ASN A 86 -29.28 14.72 11.47
N SER A 87 -28.83 13.49 11.16
CA SER A 87 -27.87 13.21 10.10
C SER A 87 -28.40 13.65 8.73
N ALA A 88 -29.64 13.27 8.39
CA ALA A 88 -30.30 13.67 7.16
C ALA A 88 -30.40 15.20 7.01
N ARG A 89 -30.70 15.91 8.11
CA ARG A 89 -30.74 17.38 8.16
C ARG A 89 -29.37 18.02 7.98
N SER A 90 -28.31 17.46 8.58
CA SER A 90 -26.95 18.00 8.42
C SER A 90 -26.48 17.86 6.96
N VAL A 91 -26.73 16.71 6.32
CA VAL A 91 -26.42 16.50 4.89
C VAL A 91 -27.17 17.49 4.00
N ASP A 92 -28.47 17.67 4.22
CA ASP A 92 -29.28 18.61 3.43
C ASP A 92 -28.84 20.07 3.65
N ALA A 93 -28.53 20.45 4.90
CA ALA A 93 -28.01 21.78 5.23
C ALA A 93 -26.65 22.04 4.57
N GLY A 94 -25.71 21.10 4.64
CA GLY A 94 -24.41 21.21 3.99
C GLY A 94 -24.51 21.38 2.48
N ARG A 95 -25.39 20.60 1.82
CA ARG A 95 -25.65 20.76 0.37
C ARG A 95 -26.18 22.16 0.05
N ARG A 96 -27.16 22.66 0.80
CA ARG A 96 -27.70 24.03 0.59
C ARG A 96 -26.64 25.11 0.82
N ASN A 97 -25.79 24.95 1.82
CA ASN A 97 -24.70 25.88 2.11
C ASN A 97 -23.65 25.88 1.01
N LEU A 98 -23.29 24.71 0.47
CA LEU A 98 -22.39 24.58 -0.66
C LEU A 98 -22.98 25.24 -1.92
N GLU A 99 -24.25 25.01 -2.25
CA GLU A 99 -24.89 25.67 -3.42
C GLU A 99 -24.96 27.20 -3.26
N ALA A 100 -25.26 27.68 -2.05
CA ALA A 100 -25.26 29.11 -1.74
C ALA A 100 -23.86 29.72 -1.90
N LEU A 101 -22.82 29.02 -1.45
CA LEU A 101 -21.43 29.42 -1.59
C LEU A 101 -21.01 29.50 -3.07
N ARG A 102 -21.35 28.48 -3.87
CA ARG A 102 -21.09 28.49 -5.32
C ARG A 102 -21.73 29.67 -6.00
N THR A 103 -23.00 29.94 -5.69
CA THR A 103 -23.74 31.08 -6.25
C THR A 103 -23.04 32.39 -5.89
N TRP A 104 -22.64 32.56 -4.61
CA TRP A 104 -21.91 33.73 -4.16
C TRP A 104 -20.58 33.93 -4.90
N VAL A 105 -19.78 32.88 -5.09
CA VAL A 105 -18.49 32.97 -5.80
C VAL A 105 -18.71 33.36 -7.27
N ILE A 106 -19.69 32.76 -7.95
CA ILE A 106 -20.01 33.06 -9.35
C ILE A 106 -20.49 34.50 -9.50
N ASP A 107 -21.41 34.96 -8.66
CA ASP A 107 -21.94 36.32 -8.71
C ASP A 107 -20.88 37.38 -8.38
N ALA A 108 -20.02 37.10 -7.39
CA ALA A 108 -18.90 37.96 -7.04
C ALA A 108 -17.89 38.05 -8.20
N ALA A 109 -17.56 36.92 -8.83
CA ALA A 109 -16.68 36.87 -9.98
C ALA A 109 -17.26 37.59 -11.20
N ASN A 110 -18.56 37.47 -11.46
CA ASN A 110 -19.25 38.16 -12.56
C ASN A 110 -19.33 39.68 -12.35
N SER A 111 -19.25 40.14 -11.10
CA SER A 111 -19.27 41.56 -10.73
C SER A 111 -17.90 42.25 -10.88
N VAL A 112 -16.83 41.51 -11.19
CA VAL A 112 -15.48 42.07 -11.36
C VAL A 112 -15.35 42.83 -12.70
N PRO A 113 -15.05 44.15 -12.69
CA PRO A 113 -14.91 44.94 -13.91
C PRO A 113 -13.69 44.49 -14.75
N PRO A 114 -13.76 44.59 -16.09
CA PRO A 114 -12.63 44.26 -16.95
C PRO A 114 -11.46 45.25 -16.74
N GLY A 115 -10.24 44.74 -16.57
CA GLY A 115 -9.04 45.56 -16.36
C GLY A 115 -7.82 44.73 -15.95
N LYS A 116 -6.63 45.37 -15.86
CA LYS A 116 -5.35 44.69 -15.57
C LYS A 116 -5.31 43.93 -14.24
N ASN A 117 -6.20 44.25 -13.29
CA ASN A 117 -6.28 43.63 -11.97
C ASN A 117 -7.47 42.66 -11.82
N ALA A 118 -8.23 42.39 -12.89
CA ALA A 118 -9.45 41.59 -12.82
C ALA A 118 -9.18 40.16 -12.34
N GLU A 119 -8.08 39.55 -12.79
CA GLU A 119 -7.73 38.19 -12.37
C GLU A 119 -7.26 38.14 -10.90
N THR A 120 -6.53 39.15 -10.43
CA THR A 120 -6.14 39.24 -9.02
C THR A 120 -7.35 39.35 -8.09
N ILE A 121 -8.38 40.08 -8.49
CA ILE A 121 -9.64 40.18 -7.71
C ILE A 121 -10.41 38.86 -7.75
N ARG A 122 -10.48 38.18 -8.90
CA ARG A 122 -11.08 36.84 -9.04
C ARG A 122 -10.35 35.79 -8.19
N MET A 123 -9.02 35.90 -8.06
CA MET A 123 -8.22 35.03 -7.19
C MET A 123 -8.57 35.23 -5.71
N VAL A 124 -8.73 36.47 -5.25
CA VAL A 124 -9.15 36.75 -3.86
C VAL A 124 -10.57 36.22 -3.59
N ILE A 125 -11.47 36.33 -4.56
CA ILE A 125 -12.83 35.77 -4.47
C ILE A 125 -12.78 34.24 -4.36
N ALA A 126 -11.96 33.58 -5.20
CA ALA A 126 -11.75 32.13 -5.15
C ALA A 126 -11.15 31.68 -3.81
N GLN A 127 -10.12 32.36 -3.30
CA GLN A 127 -9.51 32.07 -2.00
C GLN A 127 -10.50 32.19 -0.84
N LYS A 128 -11.33 33.23 -0.85
CA LYS A 128 -12.39 33.40 0.15
C LYS A 128 -13.47 32.32 0.02
N GLY A 129 -13.80 31.93 -1.22
CA GLY A 129 -14.70 30.80 -1.49
C GLY A 129 -14.16 29.49 -0.91
N LEU A 130 -12.87 29.20 -1.12
CA LEU A 130 -12.22 27.99 -0.58
C LEU A 130 -12.19 27.98 0.95
N ALA A 131 -11.92 29.13 1.59
CA ALA A 131 -11.94 29.23 3.05
C ALA A 131 -13.35 28.96 3.62
N GLN A 132 -14.41 29.50 2.99
CA GLN A 132 -15.80 29.24 3.39
C GLN A 132 -16.23 27.80 3.10
N LEU A 133 -15.73 27.20 2.03
CA LEU A 133 -15.96 25.78 1.72
C LEU A 133 -15.37 24.89 2.82
N GLN A 134 -14.14 25.18 3.25
CA GLN A 134 -13.48 24.47 4.35
C GLN A 134 -14.28 24.59 5.65
N GLU A 135 -14.80 25.78 5.97
CA GLU A 135 -15.65 26.01 7.15
C GLU A 135 -16.93 25.16 7.11
N ILE A 136 -17.64 25.15 5.98
CA ILE A 136 -18.86 24.34 5.79
C ILE A 136 -18.57 22.85 6.00
N MET A 137 -17.48 22.35 5.42
CA MET A 137 -17.08 20.95 5.57
C MET A 137 -16.70 20.62 7.02
N THR A 138 -15.95 21.51 7.68
CA THR A 138 -15.52 21.31 9.08
C THR A 138 -16.73 21.28 10.01
N GLN A 139 -17.70 22.17 9.80
CA GLN A 139 -18.94 22.19 10.55
C GLN A 139 -19.75 20.90 10.34
N SER A 140 -19.94 20.46 9.09
CA SER A 140 -20.70 19.23 8.81
C SER A 140 -20.02 17.98 9.37
N ASN A 141 -18.69 17.91 9.34
CA ASN A 141 -17.93 16.83 9.98
C ASN A 141 -18.11 16.85 11.50
N THR A 142 -18.09 18.03 12.12
CA THR A 142 -18.33 18.18 13.56
C THR A 142 -19.73 17.73 13.95
N GLU A 143 -20.76 18.16 13.20
CA GLU A 143 -22.15 17.74 13.42
C GLU A 143 -22.32 16.23 13.23
N SER A 144 -21.72 15.65 12.19
CA SER A 144 -21.75 14.22 11.92
C SER A 144 -21.08 13.41 13.03
N ASN A 145 -19.94 13.88 13.54
CA ASN A 145 -19.25 13.23 14.66
C ASN A 145 -20.08 13.25 15.94
N VAL A 146 -20.73 14.38 16.26
CA VAL A 146 -21.62 14.48 17.42
C VAL A 146 -22.82 13.53 17.27
N THR A 147 -23.43 13.45 16.09
CA THR A 147 -24.51 12.49 15.84
C THR A 147 -24.01 11.04 15.94
N ALA A 148 -22.81 10.73 15.42
CA ALA A 148 -22.21 9.41 15.52
C ALA A 148 -21.95 9.00 16.99
N GLU A 149 -21.41 9.92 17.81
CA GLU A 149 -21.22 9.69 19.25
C GLU A 149 -22.55 9.36 19.97
N ARG A 150 -23.63 10.07 19.63
CA ARG A 150 -24.95 9.80 20.21
C ARG A 150 -25.52 8.46 19.77
N ILE A 151 -25.33 8.08 18.50
CA ILE A 151 -25.75 6.76 18.01
C ILE A 151 -24.95 5.65 18.72
N ARG A 152 -23.64 5.83 18.93
CA ARG A 152 -22.81 4.90 19.72
C ARG A 152 -23.28 4.79 21.18
N ALA A 153 -23.63 5.91 21.81
CA ALA A 153 -24.21 5.90 23.15
C ALA A 153 -25.54 5.12 23.20
N LEU A 154 -26.42 5.31 22.19
CA LEU A 154 -27.66 4.55 22.07
C LEU A 154 -27.38 3.05 21.89
N LYS A 155 -26.38 2.65 21.10
CA LYS A 155 -25.94 1.25 20.96
C LYS A 155 -25.65 0.62 22.33
N GLY A 156 -24.89 1.30 23.19
CA GLY A 156 -24.62 0.82 24.55
C GLY A 156 -25.89 0.67 25.40
N GLU A 157 -26.88 1.57 25.24
CA GLU A 157 -28.17 1.44 25.91
C GLU A 157 -29.00 0.25 25.38
N PHE A 158 -28.96 -0.03 24.07
CA PHE A 158 -29.59 -1.22 23.47
C PHE A 158 -28.95 -2.52 23.98
N GLU A 159 -27.62 -2.59 24.03
CA GLU A 159 -26.87 -3.75 24.55
C GLU A 159 -27.19 -4.02 26.02
N ALA A 160 -27.29 -2.96 26.83
CA ALA A 160 -27.67 -3.06 28.24
C ALA A 160 -29.09 -3.62 28.44
N LEU A 161 -30.01 -3.42 27.48
CA LEU A 161 -31.33 -4.07 27.50
C LEU A 161 -31.28 -5.54 27.10
N GLY A 162 -30.39 -5.93 26.19
CA GLY A 162 -30.22 -7.32 25.74
C GLY A 162 -29.72 -8.26 26.85
N ASN A 163 -29.00 -7.72 27.84
CA ASN A 163 -28.41 -8.48 28.94
C ASN A 163 -29.34 -8.69 30.16
N GLN A 164 -30.63 -8.37 30.05
CA GLN A 164 -31.55 -8.47 31.18
C GLN A 164 -32.13 -9.87 31.36
N LYS A 165 -31.79 -10.49 32.50
CA LYS A 165 -32.40 -11.74 32.95
C LYS A 165 -33.81 -11.48 33.49
N PHE A 166 -34.83 -11.85 32.72
CA PHE A 166 -36.20 -11.86 33.20
C PHE A 166 -36.35 -12.83 34.38
N ALA A 167 -36.98 -12.38 35.46
CA ALA A 167 -37.02 -13.08 36.74
C ALA A 167 -37.35 -14.59 36.63
N GLY A 168 -36.35 -15.44 36.87
CA GLY A 168 -36.43 -16.72 37.57
C GLY A 168 -37.41 -17.81 37.11
N GLY A 169 -37.90 -17.81 35.87
CA GLY A 169 -38.93 -18.77 35.47
C GLY A 169 -38.97 -19.23 34.02
N GLY A 170 -38.01 -18.84 33.18
CA GLY A 170 -38.10 -19.09 31.74
C GLY A 170 -36.76 -19.39 31.09
N ASP A 171 -35.91 -20.21 31.69
CA ASP A 171 -34.74 -20.70 30.98
C ASP A 171 -34.19 -22.02 31.56
N VAL A 172 -34.65 -23.15 31.03
CA VAL A 172 -34.07 -24.47 31.36
C VAL A 172 -33.74 -25.23 30.08
N LEU A 173 -34.15 -24.71 28.92
CA LEU A 173 -33.92 -25.33 27.62
C LEU A 173 -32.88 -24.56 26.80
N ASP A 174 -32.86 -23.21 26.87
CA ASP A 174 -31.82 -22.39 26.21
C ASP A 174 -30.57 -22.34 27.08
N ASP A 175 -30.73 -22.14 28.40
CA ASP A 175 -29.67 -22.27 29.40
C ASP A 175 -28.99 -23.65 29.35
N LYS A 176 -29.78 -24.71 29.18
CA LYS A 176 -29.24 -26.07 29.06
C LYS A 176 -28.54 -26.30 27.72
N ALA A 177 -29.06 -25.75 26.61
CA ALA A 177 -28.39 -25.85 25.32
C ALA A 177 -27.06 -25.08 25.33
N ALA A 178 -27.03 -23.89 25.92
CA ALA A 178 -25.82 -23.10 26.11
C ALA A 178 -24.82 -23.77 27.06
N GLU A 179 -25.30 -24.37 28.16
CA GLU A 179 -24.47 -25.15 29.09
C GLU A 179 -23.92 -26.42 28.43
N ASP A 180 -24.72 -27.13 27.62
CA ASP A 180 -24.31 -28.30 26.84
C ASP A 180 -23.24 -27.93 25.79
N ILE A 181 -23.36 -26.76 25.15
CA ILE A 181 -22.34 -26.23 24.23
C ILE A 181 -21.03 -25.93 24.97
N LYS A 182 -21.09 -25.21 26.10
CA LYS A 182 -19.90 -24.89 26.90
C LYS A 182 -19.19 -26.13 27.40
N LYS A 183 -19.94 -27.10 27.90
CA LYS A 183 -19.39 -28.38 28.37
C LYS A 183 -18.74 -29.17 27.24
N ARG A 184 -19.37 -29.18 26.06
CA ARG A 184 -18.78 -29.85 24.88
C ARG A 184 -17.50 -29.16 24.44
N ALA A 185 -17.49 -27.83 24.39
CA ALA A 185 -16.30 -27.06 24.06
C ALA A 185 -15.15 -27.35 25.04
N GLU A 186 -15.43 -27.40 26.35
CA GLU A 186 -14.46 -27.74 27.38
C GLU A 186 -13.89 -29.15 27.18
N GLU A 187 -14.75 -30.16 27.01
CA GLU A 187 -14.34 -31.55 26.81
C GLU A 187 -13.55 -31.75 25.50
N ASP A 188 -13.97 -31.12 24.40
CA ASP A 188 -13.33 -31.27 23.10
C ASP A 188 -11.96 -30.58 23.09
N VAL A 189 -11.85 -29.36 23.64
CA VAL A 189 -10.55 -28.67 23.75
C VAL A 189 -9.61 -29.41 24.70
N GLU A 190 -10.11 -29.95 25.81
CA GLU A 190 -9.29 -30.70 26.77
C GLU A 190 -8.68 -31.96 26.15
N LYS A 191 -9.51 -32.75 25.47
CA LYS A 191 -9.05 -33.96 24.77
C LYS A 191 -8.09 -33.63 23.64
N ALA A 192 -8.34 -32.57 22.89
CA ALA A 192 -7.44 -32.13 21.83
C ALA A 192 -6.06 -31.76 22.42
N LEU A 193 -6.00 -30.82 23.36
CA LEU A 193 -4.73 -30.27 23.86
C LEU A 193 -3.96 -31.25 24.76
N LYS A 194 -4.64 -31.94 25.69
CA LYS A 194 -3.98 -32.82 26.67
C LYS A 194 -3.76 -34.22 26.15
N GLU A 195 -4.74 -34.79 25.46
CA GLU A 195 -4.70 -36.20 25.03
C GLU A 195 -4.23 -36.37 23.58
N GLY A 196 -4.27 -35.31 22.76
CA GLY A 196 -3.99 -35.40 21.32
C GLY A 196 -5.10 -36.11 20.56
N ASP A 197 -6.35 -36.04 21.04
CA ASP A 197 -7.51 -36.64 20.38
C ASP A 197 -7.83 -35.90 19.08
N LYS A 198 -7.63 -36.57 17.95
CA LYS A 198 -7.82 -36.02 16.61
C LYS A 198 -9.29 -35.77 16.25
N ASP A 199 -10.21 -36.59 16.75
CA ASP A 199 -11.63 -36.39 16.48
C ASP A 199 -12.14 -35.17 17.24
N ALA A 200 -11.66 -34.96 18.46
CA ALA A 200 -11.94 -33.75 19.23
C ALA A 200 -11.32 -32.52 18.58
N ALA A 201 -10.06 -32.59 18.15
CA ALA A 201 -9.39 -31.51 17.44
C ALA A 201 -10.09 -31.15 16.12
N GLY A 202 -10.56 -32.13 15.36
CA GLY A 202 -11.35 -31.89 14.15
C GLY A 202 -12.67 -31.16 14.41
N ARG A 203 -13.30 -31.39 15.57
CA ARG A 203 -14.49 -30.62 15.99
C ARG A 203 -14.14 -29.18 16.37
N VAL A 204 -13.05 -28.98 17.12
CA VAL A 204 -12.54 -27.63 17.44
C VAL A 204 -12.25 -26.88 16.15
N GLN A 205 -11.47 -27.48 15.26
CA GLN A 205 -11.12 -26.90 13.96
C GLN A 205 -12.37 -26.55 13.15
N SER A 206 -13.33 -27.47 13.03
CA SER A 206 -14.56 -27.21 12.29
C SER A 206 -15.37 -26.04 12.84
N VAL A 207 -15.31 -25.77 14.15
CA VAL A 207 -15.96 -24.62 14.76
C VAL A 207 -15.19 -23.33 14.46
N LEU A 208 -13.86 -23.34 14.60
CA LEU A 208 -13.03 -22.16 14.27
C LEU A 208 -13.13 -21.82 12.77
N ASP A 209 -13.06 -22.82 11.89
CA ASP A 209 -13.20 -22.69 10.43
C ASP A 209 -14.58 -22.15 10.01
N SER A 210 -15.59 -22.21 10.89
CA SER A 210 -16.92 -21.66 10.61
C SER A 210 -17.03 -20.15 10.84
N ILE A 211 -16.00 -19.52 11.42
CA ILE A 211 -15.96 -18.07 11.65
C ILE A 211 -15.88 -17.35 10.30
N THR A 212 -16.79 -16.42 10.07
CA THR A 212 -16.94 -15.73 8.77
C THR A 212 -16.13 -14.44 8.70
N PRO A 213 -15.85 -13.90 7.50
CA PRO A 213 -15.25 -12.57 7.35
C PRO A 213 -16.00 -11.45 8.08
N ASP A 214 -17.34 -11.45 8.01
CA ASP A 214 -18.17 -10.47 8.76
C ASP A 214 -18.01 -10.59 10.28
N GLN A 215 -17.63 -11.77 10.79
CA GLN A 215 -17.34 -11.96 12.21
C GLN A 215 -15.90 -11.53 12.55
N MET A 216 -14.95 -11.79 11.65
CA MET A 216 -13.55 -11.37 11.82
C MET A 216 -13.39 -9.85 11.76
N SER A 217 -14.24 -9.14 11.02
CA SER A 217 -14.25 -7.68 10.95
C SER A 217 -15.14 -7.02 12.00
N GLY A 218 -15.66 -7.78 12.97
CA GLY A 218 -16.55 -7.27 14.02
C GLY A 218 -17.93 -6.80 13.55
N ALA A 219 -18.28 -6.99 12.27
CA ALA A 219 -19.58 -6.59 11.72
C ALA A 219 -20.73 -7.44 12.30
N THR A 220 -20.44 -8.67 12.70
CA THR A 220 -21.35 -9.57 13.41
C THR A 220 -20.64 -10.28 14.57
N PRO A 221 -21.30 -10.54 15.71
CA PRO A 221 -20.68 -11.25 16.81
C PRO A 221 -20.47 -12.75 16.50
N LEU A 222 -19.55 -13.37 17.24
CA LEU A 222 -19.41 -14.82 17.23
C LEU A 222 -20.70 -15.51 17.69
N SER A 223 -20.98 -16.67 17.10
CA SER A 223 -22.05 -17.55 17.59
C SER A 223 -21.70 -18.11 18.97
N PRO A 224 -22.69 -18.56 19.77
CA PRO A 224 -22.43 -19.15 21.09
C PRO A 224 -21.44 -20.33 21.06
N ALA A 225 -21.46 -21.14 20.00
CA ALA A 225 -20.53 -22.24 19.84
C ALA A 225 -19.10 -21.74 19.54
N GLN A 226 -18.94 -20.84 18.57
CA GLN A 226 -17.63 -20.27 18.23
C GLN A 226 -17.00 -19.60 19.45
N SER A 227 -17.78 -18.76 20.15
CA SER A 227 -17.35 -18.10 21.38
C SER A 227 -16.94 -19.10 22.45
N ALA A 228 -17.76 -20.13 22.73
CA ALA A 228 -17.43 -21.13 23.76
C ALA A 228 -16.15 -21.91 23.45
N TYR A 229 -15.90 -22.28 22.20
CA TYR A 229 -14.67 -22.97 21.80
C TYR A 229 -13.45 -22.05 21.91
N LEU A 230 -13.55 -20.79 21.48
CA LEU A 230 -12.46 -19.83 21.60
C LEU A 230 -12.12 -19.52 23.06
N SER A 231 -13.13 -19.33 23.91
CA SER A 231 -12.97 -19.16 25.36
C SER A 231 -12.27 -20.36 25.99
N GLN A 232 -12.62 -21.59 25.59
CA GLN A 232 -11.99 -22.80 26.13
C GLN A 232 -10.55 -22.97 25.62
N MET A 233 -10.26 -22.61 24.38
CA MET A 233 -8.90 -22.57 23.86
C MET A 233 -8.04 -21.59 24.67
N GLN A 234 -8.54 -20.38 24.95
CA GLN A 234 -7.87 -19.40 25.80
C GLN A 234 -7.58 -19.97 27.19
N THR A 235 -8.62 -20.42 27.90
CA THR A 235 -8.52 -20.87 29.29
C THR A 235 -7.59 -22.06 29.45
N GLN A 236 -7.67 -23.06 28.58
CA GLN A 236 -6.90 -24.29 28.72
C GLN A 236 -5.43 -24.13 28.29
N GLN A 237 -5.13 -23.18 27.40
CA GLN A 237 -3.76 -22.85 27.00
C GLN A 237 -3.07 -21.87 27.96
N LYS A 238 -3.82 -21.06 28.72
CA LYS A 238 -3.35 -19.96 29.58
C LYS A 238 -2.09 -20.28 30.40
N GLY A 239 -2.02 -21.48 30.97
CA GLY A 239 -0.92 -21.95 31.83
C GLY A 239 0.13 -22.84 31.15
N MET A 240 -0.02 -23.13 29.86
CA MET A 240 0.92 -23.99 29.13
C MET A 240 2.21 -23.23 28.79
N SER A 241 3.35 -23.93 28.80
CA SER A 241 4.61 -23.38 28.28
C SER A 241 4.63 -23.41 26.75
N VAL A 242 5.39 -22.52 26.11
CA VAL A 242 5.60 -22.53 24.64
C VAL A 242 5.98 -23.93 24.13
N LYS A 243 6.87 -24.62 24.87
CA LYS A 243 7.27 -25.99 24.55
C LYS A 243 6.10 -26.98 24.61
N ASP A 244 5.23 -26.87 25.62
CA ASP A 244 4.07 -27.76 25.75
C ASP A 244 3.01 -27.48 24.69
N LEU A 245 2.87 -26.21 24.29
CA LEU A 245 2.01 -25.77 23.18
C LEU A 245 2.52 -26.33 21.86
N LYS A 246 3.82 -26.20 21.58
CA LYS A 246 4.43 -26.80 20.38
C LYS A 246 4.31 -28.32 20.38
N ALA A 247 4.57 -28.96 21.51
CA ALA A 247 4.38 -30.40 21.63
C ALA A 247 2.91 -30.82 21.50
N ALA A 248 1.94 -29.96 21.80
CA ALA A 248 0.52 -30.23 21.56
C ALA A 248 0.19 -30.10 20.07
N GLU A 249 0.66 -29.05 19.40
CA GLU A 249 0.52 -28.87 17.94
C GLU A 249 1.09 -30.09 17.18
N ASP A 250 2.31 -30.53 17.51
CA ASP A 250 2.93 -31.72 16.90
C ASP A 250 2.09 -32.99 17.09
N ARG A 251 1.48 -33.18 18.28
CA ARG A 251 0.65 -34.37 18.58
C ARG A 251 -0.64 -34.39 17.77
N LEU A 252 -1.19 -33.23 17.44
CA LEU A 252 -2.45 -33.07 16.74
C LEU A 252 -2.34 -33.38 15.24
N GLY A 253 -1.15 -33.29 14.66
CA GLY A 253 -0.90 -33.62 13.26
C GLY A 253 -1.66 -32.68 12.31
N GLU A 254 -2.55 -33.21 11.47
CA GLU A 254 -3.31 -32.39 10.50
C GLU A 254 -4.24 -31.34 11.12
N HIS A 255 -4.54 -31.50 12.42
CA HIS A 255 -5.32 -30.54 13.21
C HIS A 255 -4.44 -29.63 14.08
N GLY A 256 -3.11 -29.64 13.91
CA GLY A 256 -2.16 -28.83 14.71
C GLY A 256 -2.47 -27.33 14.69
N ARG A 257 -2.85 -26.83 13.51
CA ARG A 257 -3.19 -25.43 13.25
C ARG A 257 -4.23 -24.81 14.19
N ILE A 258 -5.06 -25.61 14.88
CA ILE A 258 -6.07 -25.05 15.81
C ILE A 258 -5.44 -24.18 16.89
N ILE A 259 -4.18 -24.43 17.26
CA ILE A 259 -3.45 -23.62 18.25
C ILE A 259 -3.13 -22.25 17.63
N GLY A 260 -2.52 -22.21 16.45
CA GLY A 260 -2.24 -20.97 15.70
C GLY A 260 -3.52 -20.19 15.37
N ASP A 261 -4.53 -20.85 14.81
CA ASP A 261 -5.85 -20.27 14.49
C ASP A 261 -6.46 -19.61 15.73
N SER A 262 -6.38 -20.29 16.88
CA SER A 262 -6.92 -19.75 18.12
C SER A 262 -6.18 -18.49 18.59
N TRP A 263 -4.85 -18.42 18.43
CA TRP A 263 -4.07 -17.24 18.81
C TRP A 263 -4.41 -16.03 17.94
N GLN A 264 -4.53 -16.24 16.64
CA GLN A 264 -4.95 -15.22 15.68
C GLN A 264 -6.33 -14.67 16.03
N LEU A 265 -7.31 -15.55 16.24
CA LEU A 265 -8.67 -15.17 16.63
C LEU A 265 -8.76 -14.48 18.00
N MET A 266 -7.98 -14.93 18.99
CA MET A 266 -7.98 -14.35 20.34
C MET A 266 -7.35 -12.96 20.39
N THR A 267 -6.46 -12.64 19.44
CA THR A 267 -5.69 -11.39 19.38
C THR A 267 -6.17 -10.43 18.31
N ASN A 268 -7.21 -10.78 17.55
CA ASN A 268 -7.89 -9.89 16.63
C ASN A 268 -8.69 -8.82 17.42
N GLU A 269 -8.45 -7.54 17.13
CA GLU A 269 -9.07 -6.40 17.82
C GLU A 269 -10.60 -6.34 17.67
N ASP A 270 -11.13 -6.85 16.56
CA ASP A 270 -12.54 -6.82 16.19
C ASP A 270 -13.35 -8.02 16.71
N ILE A 271 -12.69 -9.06 17.25
CA ILE A 271 -13.36 -10.25 17.78
C ILE A 271 -13.56 -10.16 19.30
N ASP A 272 -14.83 -10.14 19.71
CA ASP A 272 -15.21 -10.20 21.12
C ASP A 272 -15.65 -11.62 21.55
N PHE A 273 -15.03 -12.10 22.62
CA PHE A 273 -15.40 -13.34 23.32
C PHE A 273 -15.11 -13.20 24.82
N PRO A 274 -15.89 -13.86 25.69
CA PRO A 274 -15.68 -13.80 27.13
C PRO A 274 -14.60 -14.80 27.57
N ASP A 275 -13.80 -14.45 28.58
CA ASP A 275 -12.95 -15.42 29.29
C ASP A 275 -13.84 -16.51 29.94
N ALA A 276 -13.46 -17.77 29.81
CA ALA A 276 -14.32 -18.87 30.26
C ALA A 276 -14.48 -18.92 31.80
N GLU A 277 -13.52 -18.39 32.55
CA GLU A 277 -13.51 -18.36 34.02
C GLU A 277 -14.22 -17.11 34.56
N THR A 278 -13.91 -15.94 34.01
CA THR A 278 -14.42 -14.65 34.54
C THR A 278 -15.69 -14.16 33.83
N GLY A 279 -15.90 -14.58 32.59
CA GLY A 279 -16.96 -14.07 31.73
C GLY A 279 -16.70 -12.65 31.19
N GLU A 280 -15.53 -12.07 31.48
CA GLU A 280 -15.16 -10.73 31.04
C GLU A 280 -14.64 -10.74 29.59
N VAL A 281 -14.95 -9.70 28.82
CA VAL A 281 -14.43 -9.51 27.46
C VAL A 281 -13.25 -8.54 27.53
N ALA A 282 -12.11 -8.92 26.95
CA ALA A 282 -10.94 -8.06 26.86
C ALA A 282 -11.21 -6.85 25.95
N SER A 283 -10.87 -5.65 26.42
CA SER A 283 -10.85 -4.43 25.58
C SER A 283 -9.85 -4.56 24.44
N GLY A 284 -10.05 -3.81 23.34
CA GLY A 284 -9.16 -3.79 22.17
C GLY A 284 -7.66 -3.73 22.51
N ASP A 285 -7.26 -2.74 23.33
CA ASP A 285 -5.86 -2.55 23.76
C ASP A 285 -5.26 -3.69 24.60
N ARG A 286 -6.05 -4.72 24.93
CA ARG A 286 -5.66 -5.86 25.78
C ARG A 286 -5.81 -7.21 25.11
N LYS A 287 -6.10 -7.24 23.81
CA LYS A 287 -6.33 -8.48 23.06
C LYS A 287 -5.09 -9.37 23.03
N PHE A 288 -3.88 -8.79 23.00
CA PHE A 288 -2.63 -9.55 23.15
C PHE A 288 -2.54 -10.34 24.47
N GLU A 289 -3.12 -9.83 25.56
CA GLU A 289 -3.13 -10.52 26.86
C GLU A 289 -4.02 -11.77 26.89
N ASN A 290 -4.79 -12.05 25.82
CA ASN A 290 -5.53 -13.30 25.69
C ASN A 290 -4.62 -14.51 25.41
N LEU A 291 -3.39 -14.29 24.95
CA LEU A 291 -2.44 -15.37 24.68
C LEU A 291 -1.97 -16.06 25.98
N PRO A 292 -1.40 -17.28 25.89
CA PRO A 292 -0.73 -17.91 27.03
C PRO A 292 0.37 -17.03 27.61
N GLN A 293 0.51 -16.99 28.94
CA GLN A 293 1.51 -16.12 29.60
C GLN A 293 2.93 -16.38 29.09
N SER A 294 3.26 -17.64 28.81
CA SER A 294 4.59 -18.01 28.29
C SER A 294 4.86 -17.48 26.88
N VAL A 295 3.83 -17.31 26.05
CA VAL A 295 3.91 -16.72 24.71
C VAL A 295 4.11 -15.21 24.84
N GLN A 296 3.29 -14.55 25.67
CA GLN A 296 3.43 -13.11 25.95
C GLN A 296 4.83 -12.77 26.46
N ASP A 297 5.33 -13.53 27.45
CA ASP A 297 6.65 -13.31 28.05
C ASP A 297 7.78 -13.49 27.03
N ALA A 298 7.67 -14.47 26.14
CA ALA A 298 8.67 -14.71 25.09
C ALA A 298 8.71 -13.55 24.08
N ILE A 299 7.55 -13.11 23.58
CA ILE A 299 7.46 -12.03 22.59
C ILE A 299 7.88 -10.68 23.21
N LYS A 300 7.42 -10.35 24.42
CA LYS A 300 7.78 -9.10 25.12
C LYS A 300 9.20 -9.10 25.70
N SER A 301 9.93 -10.21 25.62
CA SER A 301 11.31 -10.27 26.11
C SER A 301 12.25 -9.38 25.30
N SER A 302 13.26 -8.78 25.96
CA SER A 302 14.19 -7.84 25.34
C SER A 302 15.13 -8.51 24.32
N GLY A 303 15.49 -7.80 23.25
CA GLY A 303 16.56 -8.21 22.33
C GLY A 303 16.49 -9.66 21.89
N LEU A 304 17.64 -10.35 21.92
CA LEU A 304 17.79 -11.75 21.53
C LEU A 304 17.33 -12.79 22.59
N PHE A 305 16.67 -12.37 23.68
CA PHE A 305 16.16 -13.34 24.65
C PHE A 305 14.98 -14.14 24.07
N SER A 306 14.85 -15.39 24.53
CA SER A 306 13.77 -16.32 24.16
C SER A 306 13.77 -16.78 22.69
N ASP A 307 14.94 -16.80 22.04
CA ASP A 307 15.15 -17.23 20.65
C ASP A 307 14.45 -18.56 20.29
N ARG A 308 14.62 -19.61 21.10
CA ARG A 308 13.99 -20.91 20.86
C ARG A 308 12.47 -20.85 20.96
N GLN A 309 11.96 -20.13 21.96
CA GLN A 309 10.53 -19.93 22.12
C GLN A 309 9.94 -19.15 20.96
N MET A 310 10.68 -18.15 20.45
CA MET A 310 10.24 -17.39 19.27
C MET A 310 10.17 -18.25 18.01
N SER A 311 11.12 -19.15 17.78
CA SER A 311 11.04 -20.10 16.66
C SER A 311 9.84 -21.05 16.80
N ASP A 312 9.58 -21.58 18.01
CA ASP A 312 8.39 -22.41 18.27
C ASP A 312 7.08 -21.62 18.07
N ILE A 313 7.02 -20.36 18.52
CA ILE A 313 5.85 -19.46 18.33
C ILE A 313 5.64 -19.17 16.85
N ALA A 314 6.69 -18.78 16.12
CA ALA A 314 6.63 -18.49 14.70
C ALA A 314 6.17 -19.71 13.90
N ALA A 315 6.64 -20.92 14.25
CA ALA A 315 6.18 -22.16 13.64
C ALA A 315 4.67 -22.40 13.86
N ILE A 316 4.17 -22.20 15.09
CA ILE A 316 2.73 -22.35 15.40
C ILE A 316 1.89 -21.33 14.65
N VAL A 317 2.34 -20.08 14.57
CA VAL A 317 1.66 -19.01 13.82
C VAL A 317 1.65 -19.35 12.33
N LYS A 318 2.77 -19.82 11.78
CA LYS A 318 2.91 -20.22 10.37
C LYS A 318 2.00 -21.38 9.98
N ASP A 319 1.79 -22.36 10.88
CA ASP A 319 0.89 -23.51 10.66
C ASP A 319 -0.60 -23.11 10.64
N GLY A 320 -0.94 -21.97 11.28
CA GLY A 320 -2.29 -21.40 11.26
C GLY A 320 -2.79 -21.03 9.85
N ASP A 321 -4.11 -20.97 9.70
CA ASP A 321 -4.81 -20.57 8.48
C ASP A 321 -4.67 -19.05 8.27
N ALA A 322 -4.06 -18.67 7.15
CA ALA A 322 -3.79 -17.27 6.78
C ALA A 322 -5.05 -16.40 6.72
N LYS A 323 -6.25 -16.99 6.56
CA LYS A 323 -7.51 -16.22 6.57
C LYS A 323 -7.79 -15.52 7.91
N PHE A 324 -7.17 -15.97 9.00
CA PHE A 324 -7.31 -15.37 10.33
C PHE A 324 -6.22 -14.32 10.62
N GLN A 325 -5.21 -14.17 9.76
CA GLN A 325 -4.08 -13.25 9.92
C GLN A 325 -4.35 -11.92 9.22
N THR A 326 -5.15 -11.08 9.86
CA THR A 326 -5.41 -9.73 9.37
C THR A 326 -5.57 -8.80 10.57
N GLY A 327 -4.62 -7.88 10.72
CA GLY A 327 -4.59 -6.90 11.79
C GLY A 327 -4.49 -7.51 13.20
N THR A 328 -3.81 -8.65 13.38
CA THR A 328 -3.79 -9.33 14.69
C THR A 328 -2.67 -8.85 15.61
N GLU A 329 -2.96 -8.74 16.91
CA GLU A 329 -1.97 -8.25 17.88
C GLU A 329 -0.82 -9.24 18.11
N ILE A 330 -0.99 -10.55 17.84
CA ILE A 330 0.13 -11.49 17.89
C ILE A 330 1.15 -11.21 16.79
N ASP A 331 0.69 -11.00 15.55
CA ASP A 331 1.57 -10.71 14.42
C ASP A 331 2.25 -9.34 14.63
N ARG A 332 1.52 -8.34 15.14
CA ARG A 332 2.07 -7.03 15.51
C ARG A 332 3.22 -7.12 16.52
N GLU A 333 2.99 -7.81 17.62
CA GLU A 333 4.01 -7.91 18.68
C GLU A 333 5.19 -8.83 18.27
N MET A 334 4.96 -9.78 17.36
CA MET A 334 6.04 -10.56 16.73
C MET A 334 6.91 -9.68 15.82
N MET A 335 6.33 -8.81 15.00
CA MET A 335 7.10 -7.85 14.19
C MET A 335 7.90 -6.89 15.07
N ARG A 336 7.29 -6.35 16.13
CA ARG A 336 8.00 -5.53 17.14
C ARG A 336 9.11 -6.31 17.86
N LYS A 337 8.97 -7.63 18.00
CA LYS A 337 10.02 -8.48 18.56
C LYS A 337 11.17 -8.64 17.57
N ALA A 338 10.89 -8.80 16.27
CA ALA A 338 11.92 -8.82 15.25
C ALA A 338 12.73 -7.52 15.24
N ASP A 339 12.04 -6.37 15.27
CA ASP A 339 12.63 -5.04 15.37
C ASP A 339 13.59 -4.92 16.58
N ARG A 340 13.08 -5.20 17.79
CA ARG A 340 13.91 -5.24 19.03
C ARG A 340 15.09 -6.22 18.96
N MET A 341 14.99 -7.28 18.17
CA MET A 341 16.06 -8.26 18.01
C MET A 341 17.17 -7.72 17.11
N MET A 342 16.83 -6.96 16.07
CA MET A 342 17.78 -6.32 15.17
C MET A 342 18.51 -5.15 15.85
N ASP A 343 17.79 -4.37 16.66
CA ASP A 343 18.32 -3.34 17.57
C ASP A 343 19.31 -3.83 18.64
N ALA A 344 19.36 -5.14 18.88
CA ALA A 344 20.18 -5.66 19.97
C ALA A 344 21.67 -5.40 19.65
N PRO A 345 22.49 -4.88 20.59
CA PRO A 345 23.88 -4.48 20.29
C PRO A 345 24.80 -5.59 19.77
N MET A 346 24.40 -6.86 19.90
CA MET A 346 25.12 -8.00 19.34
C MET A 346 24.75 -8.25 17.87
N PHE A 347 23.51 -7.92 17.49
CA PHE A 347 22.99 -8.02 16.13
C PHE A 347 23.39 -6.78 15.31
N GLU A 348 23.15 -5.57 15.82
CA GLU A 348 23.57 -4.30 15.21
C GLU A 348 25.06 -4.27 14.79
N LYS A 349 25.92 -4.96 15.55
CA LYS A 349 27.38 -5.05 15.26
C LYS A 349 27.76 -6.24 14.36
N SER A 350 26.81 -7.11 14.05
CA SER A 350 26.97 -8.26 13.18
C SER A 350 26.55 -7.83 11.79
N THR A 351 27.48 -7.70 10.86
CA THR A 351 27.18 -7.39 9.46
C THR A 351 26.68 -8.62 8.69
N GLY A 352 25.95 -9.51 9.37
CA GLY A 352 25.55 -10.84 8.93
C GLY A 352 26.65 -11.91 9.03
N GLN A 353 26.93 -12.60 7.92
CA GLN A 353 27.68 -13.85 7.90
C GLN A 353 29.15 -13.65 8.37
N PRO A 354 29.60 -14.29 9.47
CA PRO A 354 30.99 -14.23 9.90
C PRO A 354 31.94 -14.70 8.79
N GLY A 355 33.16 -14.16 8.74
CA GLY A 355 34.17 -14.53 7.73
C GLY A 355 34.63 -16.01 7.73
N ASP A 356 34.08 -16.84 8.61
CA ASP A 356 34.24 -18.30 8.61
C ASP A 356 33.09 -19.05 7.90
N GLY A 357 32.10 -18.33 7.37
CA GLY A 357 30.93 -18.87 6.65
C GLY A 357 29.89 -19.53 7.56
N SER A 358 30.00 -19.41 8.88
CA SER A 358 28.96 -19.87 9.80
C SER A 358 27.68 -19.03 9.66
N ARG A 359 26.52 -19.61 9.96
CA ARG A 359 25.24 -18.93 9.87
C ARG A 359 24.83 -18.46 11.26
N PRO A 360 24.63 -17.14 11.51
CA PRO A 360 24.13 -16.67 12.79
C PRO A 360 22.79 -17.35 13.13
N GLN A 361 22.72 -18.00 14.30
CA GLN A 361 21.50 -18.71 14.74
C GLN A 361 20.30 -17.77 14.91
N TYR A 362 20.54 -16.48 15.16
CA TYR A 362 19.50 -15.48 15.38
C TYR A 362 18.77 -15.08 14.09
N ASP A 363 19.45 -15.14 12.93
CA ASP A 363 18.79 -14.83 11.63
C ASP A 363 17.68 -15.82 11.34
N VAL A 364 17.85 -17.10 11.68
CA VAL A 364 16.83 -18.14 11.44
C VAL A 364 15.55 -17.80 12.19
N VAL A 365 15.66 -17.27 13.41
CA VAL A 365 14.49 -16.88 14.21
C VAL A 365 13.79 -15.66 13.62
N LEU A 366 14.55 -14.68 13.13
CA LEU A 366 13.99 -13.50 12.44
C LEU A 366 13.31 -13.89 11.12
N GLN A 367 13.95 -14.77 10.33
CA GLN A 367 13.38 -15.36 9.12
C GLN A 367 12.07 -16.10 9.42
N ASP A 368 12.03 -16.91 10.49
CA ASP A 368 10.82 -17.59 10.93
C ASP A 368 9.71 -16.58 11.28
N ILE A 369 10.04 -15.46 11.95
CA ILE A 369 9.09 -14.39 12.27
C ILE A 369 8.55 -13.73 10.99
N PHE A 370 9.41 -13.34 10.05
CA PHE A 370 9.00 -12.73 8.79
C PHE A 370 8.13 -13.66 7.96
N ASP A 371 8.49 -14.94 7.87
CA ASP A 371 7.72 -15.97 7.16
C ASP A 371 6.36 -16.30 7.79
N SER A 372 6.12 -15.88 9.04
CA SER A 372 4.91 -16.20 9.81
C SER A 372 4.04 -14.97 10.02
N ALA A 373 4.51 -13.98 10.79
CA ALA A 373 3.82 -12.74 11.08
C ALA A 373 3.77 -11.80 9.87
N GLY A 374 4.78 -11.86 8.98
CA GLY A 374 4.82 -11.04 7.76
C GLY A 374 3.74 -11.38 6.72
N ARG A 375 3.00 -12.47 6.91
CA ARG A 375 1.81 -12.80 6.10
C ARG A 375 0.63 -11.86 6.41
N ASP A 376 0.63 -11.22 7.58
CA ASP A 376 -0.35 -10.18 7.93
C ASP A 376 0.09 -8.85 7.34
N HIS A 377 -0.32 -8.61 6.10
CA HIS A 377 0.10 -7.43 5.34
C HIS A 377 -0.35 -6.10 5.97
N GLU A 378 -1.45 -6.10 6.74
CA GLU A 378 -1.90 -4.91 7.48
C GLU A 378 -0.90 -4.56 8.59
N ILE A 379 -0.37 -5.57 9.28
CA ILE A 379 0.68 -5.36 10.30
C ILE A 379 1.98 -4.88 9.66
N VAL A 380 2.39 -5.46 8.53
CA VAL A 380 3.60 -5.00 7.81
C VAL A 380 3.42 -3.54 7.38
N HIS A 381 2.25 -3.20 6.82
CA HIS A 381 1.89 -1.83 6.49
C HIS A 381 1.97 -0.88 7.70
N ASP A 382 1.30 -1.23 8.80
CA ASP A 382 1.26 -0.39 10.01
C ASP A 382 2.65 -0.15 10.61
N HIS A 383 3.49 -1.19 10.58
CA HIS A 383 4.86 -1.14 11.11
C HIS A 383 5.74 -0.21 10.27
N LEU A 384 5.69 -0.36 8.94
CA LEU A 384 6.48 0.47 8.01
C LEU A 384 6.01 1.93 7.96
N THR A 385 4.71 2.17 8.02
CA THR A 385 4.14 3.53 8.02
C THR A 385 4.26 4.21 9.39
N GLY A 386 4.54 3.46 10.45
CA GLY A 386 4.53 3.96 11.83
C GLY A 386 3.12 4.33 12.33
N ALA A 387 2.06 3.84 11.68
CA ALA A 387 0.66 4.17 12.00
C ALA A 387 0.29 3.84 13.47
N ARG A 388 1.00 2.88 14.07
CA ARG A 388 0.82 2.44 15.47
C ARG A 388 2.00 2.78 16.38
N GLY A 389 2.85 3.74 15.97
CA GLY A 389 3.93 4.30 16.77
C GLY A 389 5.28 3.58 16.66
N ASP A 390 5.43 2.70 15.67
CA ASP A 390 6.67 1.99 15.35
C ASP A 390 7.58 2.85 14.45
N ASP A 391 8.91 2.63 14.52
CA ASP A 391 9.88 3.35 13.68
C ASP A 391 10.20 2.56 12.40
N GLY A 392 9.31 2.67 11.42
CA GLY A 392 9.47 1.94 10.17
C GLY A 392 10.75 2.28 9.39
N GLN A 393 11.38 3.44 9.61
CA GLN A 393 12.62 3.79 8.93
C GLN A 393 13.83 3.05 9.52
N ASP A 394 13.87 2.93 10.84
CA ASP A 394 14.88 2.16 11.56
C ASP A 394 14.79 0.68 11.18
N PHE A 395 13.58 0.12 11.22
CA PHE A 395 13.30 -1.24 10.78
C PHE A 395 13.76 -1.50 9.33
N MET A 396 13.47 -0.56 8.42
CA MET A 396 13.91 -0.67 7.02
C MET A 396 15.43 -0.63 6.88
N MET A 397 16.11 0.19 7.66
CA MET A 397 17.57 0.26 7.67
C MET A 397 18.18 -1.06 8.16
N ASP A 398 17.69 -1.60 9.27
CA ASP A 398 18.13 -2.87 9.82
C ASP A 398 17.92 -4.03 8.83
N VAL A 399 16.73 -4.13 8.24
CA VAL A 399 16.40 -5.18 7.26
C VAL A 399 17.26 -5.09 6.01
N SER A 400 17.57 -3.88 5.55
CA SER A 400 18.25 -3.66 4.27
C SER A 400 19.77 -3.73 4.36
N THR A 401 20.35 -3.49 5.54
CA THR A 401 21.81 -3.47 5.74
C THR A 401 22.38 -4.75 6.36
N HIS A 402 21.54 -5.62 6.91
CA HIS A 402 21.96 -6.93 7.41
C HIS A 402 22.12 -7.97 6.29
N GLU A 403 23.22 -8.73 6.26
CA GLU A 403 23.41 -9.84 5.32
C GLU A 403 22.70 -11.11 5.83
N TRP A 404 21.57 -11.44 5.21
CA TRP A 404 20.70 -12.53 5.64
C TRP A 404 21.19 -13.91 5.16
N ASN A 405 21.05 -14.94 6.00
CA ASN A 405 21.47 -16.32 5.67
C ASN A 405 20.72 -16.99 4.51
N ASP A 406 19.58 -16.43 4.12
CA ASP A 406 18.70 -16.90 3.04
C ASP A 406 18.67 -15.92 1.87
N ASP A 407 19.75 -15.14 1.71
CA ASP A 407 19.92 -14.16 0.64
C ASP A 407 18.85 -13.05 0.66
N GLY A 408 18.18 -12.86 1.82
CA GLY A 408 17.13 -11.86 2.04
C GLY A 408 15.73 -12.34 1.69
N LYS A 409 15.53 -13.64 1.48
CA LYS A 409 14.26 -14.20 0.99
C LYS A 409 13.08 -13.98 1.96
N ALA A 410 13.23 -14.30 3.24
CA ALA A 410 12.16 -14.11 4.21
C ALA A 410 11.83 -12.62 4.41
N ALA A 411 12.87 -11.78 4.49
CA ALA A 411 12.72 -10.32 4.54
C ALA A 411 12.01 -9.78 3.29
N GLY A 412 12.35 -10.28 2.10
CA GLY A 412 11.68 -9.93 0.85
C GLY A 412 10.18 -10.24 0.85
N GLY A 413 9.76 -11.28 1.57
CA GLY A 413 8.34 -11.63 1.76
C GLY A 413 7.50 -10.50 2.37
N LEU A 414 8.11 -9.58 3.12
CA LEU A 414 7.45 -8.40 3.68
C LEU A 414 7.02 -7.38 2.61
N PHE A 415 7.62 -7.41 1.42
CA PHE A 415 7.45 -6.37 0.39
C PHE A 415 6.86 -6.90 -0.92
N GLU A 416 7.16 -8.15 -1.30
CA GLU A 416 6.80 -8.70 -2.62
C GLU A 416 5.29 -8.69 -2.91
N TRP A 417 4.45 -8.79 -1.88
CA TRP A 417 3.00 -8.79 -2.01
C TRP A 417 2.44 -7.45 -2.52
N THR A 418 3.18 -6.35 -2.39
CA THR A 418 2.76 -5.02 -2.85
C THR A 418 2.57 -4.92 -4.36
N LYS A 419 3.01 -5.93 -5.13
CA LYS A 419 2.69 -6.07 -6.55
C LYS A 419 1.18 -6.16 -6.85
N ASP A 420 0.36 -6.51 -5.85
CA ASP A 420 -1.10 -6.40 -5.95
C ASP A 420 -1.56 -4.96 -5.70
N ALA A 421 -1.35 -4.11 -6.70
CA ALA A 421 -1.65 -2.67 -6.64
C ALA A 421 -3.15 -2.32 -6.51
N THR A 422 -4.04 -3.32 -6.44
CA THR A 422 -5.49 -3.10 -6.22
C THR A 422 -5.84 -2.82 -4.76
N SER A 423 -4.95 -3.15 -3.83
CA SER A 423 -5.10 -2.86 -2.40
C SER A 423 -4.49 -1.48 -2.07
N PRO A 424 -5.23 -0.56 -1.40
CA PRO A 424 -4.66 0.70 -0.91
C PRO A 424 -3.44 0.49 -0.01
N PHE A 425 -3.47 -0.54 0.85
CA PHE A 425 -2.34 -0.89 1.71
C PHE A 425 -1.09 -1.26 0.91
N ALA A 426 -1.24 -1.94 -0.23
CA ALA A 426 -0.10 -2.30 -1.07
C ALA A 426 0.63 -1.06 -1.61
N ALA A 427 -0.14 -0.10 -2.12
CA ALA A 427 0.40 1.13 -2.70
C ALA A 427 0.99 2.07 -1.62
N GLU A 428 0.36 2.18 -0.46
CA GLU A 428 0.88 2.94 0.68
C GLU A 428 2.18 2.32 1.22
N THR A 429 2.23 1.00 1.38
CA THR A 429 3.46 0.27 1.77
C THR A 429 4.56 0.44 0.72
N ALA A 430 4.23 0.26 -0.57
CA ALA A 430 5.15 0.46 -1.69
C ALA A 430 5.81 1.84 -1.67
N ASN A 431 5.04 2.88 -1.41
CA ASN A 431 5.53 4.25 -1.35
C ASN A 431 6.57 4.44 -0.23
N VAL A 432 6.32 3.87 0.96
CA VAL A 432 7.25 3.95 2.09
C VAL A 432 8.63 3.39 1.73
N TYR A 433 8.68 2.17 1.19
CA TYR A 433 9.98 1.57 0.88
C TYR A 433 10.60 2.11 -0.41
N ALA A 434 9.82 2.58 -1.39
CA ALA A 434 10.36 3.30 -2.54
C ALA A 434 11.11 4.59 -2.12
N GLU A 435 10.49 5.38 -1.24
CA GLU A 435 11.09 6.60 -0.68
C GLU A 435 12.36 6.26 0.12
N PHE A 436 12.33 5.20 0.94
CA PHE A 436 13.50 4.72 1.69
C PHE A 436 14.65 4.31 0.76
N LEU A 437 14.40 3.43 -0.21
CA LEU A 437 15.44 2.92 -1.13
C LEU A 437 16.06 4.06 -1.94
N GLY A 438 15.25 5.04 -2.37
CA GLY A 438 15.74 6.21 -3.08
C GLY A 438 16.59 7.13 -2.21
N ARG A 439 16.11 7.43 -1.00
CA ARG A 439 16.76 8.36 -0.06
C ARG A 439 18.06 7.79 0.52
N GLU A 440 18.08 6.52 0.86
CA GLU A 440 19.23 5.84 1.48
C GLU A 440 20.15 5.14 0.45
N SER A 441 19.96 5.42 -0.85
CA SER A 441 20.68 4.72 -1.92
C SER A 441 22.20 4.74 -1.78
N ASP A 442 22.79 5.85 -1.35
CA ASP A 442 24.25 5.94 -1.10
C ASP A 442 24.73 4.96 -0.02
N ASP A 443 23.96 4.80 1.06
CA ASP A 443 24.28 3.88 2.16
C ASP A 443 24.02 2.43 1.77
N LEU A 444 22.92 2.15 1.04
CA LEU A 444 22.57 0.80 0.57
C LEU A 444 23.48 0.28 -0.54
N LEU A 445 24.08 1.19 -1.32
CA LEU A 445 25.06 0.83 -2.35
C LEU A 445 26.48 0.79 -1.81
N ALA A 446 26.73 1.21 -0.57
CA ALA A 446 28.04 1.22 0.06
C ALA A 446 27.97 0.80 1.53
N ILE A 447 27.26 -0.29 1.81
CA ILE A 447 27.13 -0.88 3.14
C ILE A 447 28.53 -1.25 3.66
N ASP A 448 28.83 -0.84 4.89
CA ASP A 448 30.17 -0.90 5.52
C ASP A 448 31.29 -0.22 4.70
N GLY A 449 30.93 0.60 3.72
CA GLY A 449 31.82 1.30 2.80
C GLY A 449 32.38 0.47 1.65
N ASN A 450 31.90 -0.77 1.43
CA ASN A 450 32.46 -1.62 0.38
C ASN A 450 31.55 -2.70 -0.23
N ARG A 451 30.26 -2.78 0.12
CA ARG A 451 29.32 -3.78 -0.44
C ARG A 451 28.00 -3.14 -0.85
N GLN A 452 27.38 -3.66 -1.90
CA GLN A 452 26.02 -3.27 -2.28
C GLN A 452 24.98 -4.22 -1.68
N ILE A 453 23.78 -3.73 -1.42
CA ILE A 453 22.66 -4.54 -0.94
C ILE A 453 22.35 -5.72 -1.88
N GLY A 454 22.44 -5.55 -3.19
CA GLY A 454 22.19 -6.63 -4.16
C GLY A 454 23.20 -7.78 -4.10
N ASP A 455 24.43 -7.51 -3.65
CA ASP A 455 25.45 -8.55 -3.42
C ASP A 455 25.17 -9.33 -2.13
N MET A 456 24.70 -8.63 -1.09
CA MET A 456 24.44 -9.20 0.24
C MET A 456 23.11 -9.96 0.29
N ASN A 457 22.06 -9.38 -0.31
CA ASN A 457 20.67 -9.83 -0.19
C ASN A 457 19.96 -9.83 -1.55
N PRO A 458 20.37 -10.68 -2.50
CA PRO A 458 19.83 -10.65 -3.85
C PRO A 458 18.33 -10.98 -3.92
N GLU A 459 17.79 -11.81 -3.02
CA GLU A 459 16.35 -12.11 -3.01
C GLU A 459 15.52 -10.96 -2.41
N LEU A 460 16.09 -10.16 -1.50
CA LEU A 460 15.44 -8.95 -0.98
C LEU A 460 15.30 -7.89 -2.08
N VAL A 461 16.38 -7.61 -2.83
CA VAL A 461 16.32 -6.62 -3.94
C VAL A 461 15.37 -7.07 -5.05
N LYS A 462 15.31 -8.36 -5.36
CA LYS A 462 14.29 -8.92 -6.27
C LYS A 462 12.87 -8.71 -5.74
N ALA A 463 12.65 -8.89 -4.44
CA ALA A 463 11.34 -8.67 -3.85
C ALA A 463 10.91 -7.19 -3.90
N PHE A 464 11.83 -6.25 -3.62
CA PHE A 464 11.58 -4.81 -3.81
C PHE A 464 11.22 -4.50 -5.25
N SER A 465 12.01 -4.97 -6.21
CA SER A 465 11.75 -4.78 -7.65
C SER A 465 10.39 -5.34 -8.09
N ASN A 466 10.06 -6.56 -7.66
CA ASN A 466 8.77 -7.20 -7.97
C ASN A 466 7.58 -6.47 -7.33
N GLY A 467 7.73 -6.04 -6.07
CA GLY A 467 6.70 -5.29 -5.35
C GLY A 467 6.44 -3.92 -5.98
N LEU A 468 7.49 -3.23 -6.44
CA LEU A 468 7.37 -1.89 -7.03
C LEU A 468 6.97 -1.88 -8.50
N MET A 469 7.01 -3.03 -9.19
CA MET A 469 6.82 -3.12 -10.64
C MET A 469 5.57 -2.39 -11.15
N PRO A 470 4.40 -2.44 -10.47
CA PRO A 470 3.21 -1.74 -10.94
C PRO A 470 3.27 -0.21 -10.86
N TYR A 471 4.21 0.37 -10.12
CA TYR A 471 4.22 1.80 -9.75
C TYR A 471 5.21 2.66 -10.55
N GLN A 472 5.81 2.10 -11.61
CA GLN A 472 6.84 2.80 -12.38
C GLN A 472 6.33 4.10 -13.04
N GLU A 473 5.07 4.13 -13.47
CA GLU A 473 4.46 5.31 -14.09
C GLU A 473 4.25 6.44 -13.07
N GLU A 474 3.79 6.12 -11.86
CA GLU A 474 3.60 7.08 -10.77
C GLU A 474 4.91 7.77 -10.35
N LEU A 475 6.08 7.17 -10.57
CA LEU A 475 7.38 7.79 -10.29
C LEU A 475 7.69 8.98 -11.21
N ILE A 476 7.10 9.02 -12.42
CA ILE A 476 7.53 9.90 -13.52
C ILE A 476 6.43 10.83 -14.05
N THR A 477 5.19 10.71 -13.58
CA THR A 477 4.09 11.62 -13.95
C THR A 477 3.11 11.89 -12.79
N ASP A 478 2.45 13.05 -12.85
CA ASP A 478 1.33 13.40 -11.97
C ASP A 478 -0.03 12.87 -12.51
N GLN A 479 -0.02 12.22 -13.68
CA GLN A 479 -1.23 11.72 -14.36
C GLN A 479 -1.07 10.29 -14.86
N PRO A 480 -0.77 9.32 -13.96
CA PRO A 480 -0.58 7.93 -14.35
C PRO A 480 -1.86 7.34 -14.97
N SER A 481 -1.70 6.37 -15.87
CA SER A 481 -2.80 5.65 -16.50
C SER A 481 -3.61 4.82 -15.50
N VAL A 482 -2.96 4.36 -14.42
CA VAL A 482 -3.56 3.70 -13.27
C VAL A 482 -3.34 4.58 -12.04
N ASP A 483 -4.43 5.06 -11.44
CA ASP A 483 -4.39 5.91 -10.25
C ASP A 483 -4.46 5.03 -9.00
N THR A 484 -3.29 4.74 -8.41
CA THR A 484 -3.16 4.00 -7.14
C THR A 484 -2.98 4.97 -5.96
N ALA A 485 -2.87 4.47 -4.72
CA ALA A 485 -2.53 5.31 -3.57
C ALA A 485 -1.03 5.65 -3.48
N PHE A 486 -0.22 5.17 -4.43
CA PHE A 486 1.22 5.44 -4.49
C PHE A 486 1.44 6.90 -4.87
N GLN A 487 2.35 7.58 -4.17
CA GLN A 487 2.72 8.96 -4.47
C GLN A 487 4.15 8.99 -4.96
N ARG A 488 4.43 9.85 -5.94
CA ARG A 488 5.78 10.09 -6.40
C ARG A 488 6.73 10.49 -5.27
N ILE A 489 7.96 10.04 -5.37
CA ILE A 489 9.02 10.26 -4.36
C ILE A 489 9.89 11.49 -4.65
N ASP A 490 9.76 12.08 -5.85
CA ASP A 490 10.56 13.22 -6.32
C ASP A 490 9.75 14.33 -6.97
N ASP A 491 10.37 15.51 -7.11
CA ASP A 491 9.90 16.58 -7.99
C ASP A 491 10.20 16.27 -9.46
N LEU A 492 9.14 16.21 -10.28
CA LEU A 492 9.19 15.84 -11.71
C LEU A 492 9.96 16.84 -12.59
N HIS A 493 10.23 18.05 -12.09
CA HIS A 493 11.01 19.07 -12.79
C HIS A 493 12.42 19.25 -12.22
N GLY A 494 12.81 18.41 -11.26
CA GLY A 494 14.12 18.39 -10.62
C GLY A 494 15.07 17.35 -11.21
N SER A 495 16.12 17.04 -10.44
CA SER A 495 17.13 16.01 -10.75
C SER A 495 16.65 14.58 -10.54
N MET A 496 15.50 14.38 -9.88
CA MET A 496 14.90 13.08 -9.54
C MET A 496 15.88 12.14 -8.81
N ASP A 497 16.60 12.68 -7.83
CA ASP A 497 17.71 11.97 -7.17
C ASP A 497 17.26 10.73 -6.41
N LYS A 498 16.09 10.74 -5.76
CA LYS A 498 15.59 9.53 -5.08
C LYS A 498 15.15 8.46 -6.07
N THR A 499 14.55 8.87 -7.19
CA THR A 499 14.10 7.94 -8.22
C THR A 499 15.30 7.28 -8.90
N LYS A 500 16.37 8.03 -9.18
CA LYS A 500 17.67 7.45 -9.60
C LYS A 500 18.24 6.52 -8.54
N GLY A 501 18.24 6.94 -7.27
CA GLY A 501 18.70 6.12 -6.16
C GLY A 501 17.96 4.79 -6.04
N LEU A 502 16.64 4.80 -6.22
CA LEU A 502 15.80 3.60 -6.24
C LEU A 502 16.20 2.68 -7.40
N PHE A 503 16.34 3.21 -8.61
CA PHE A 503 16.81 2.44 -9.76
C PHE A 503 18.20 1.86 -9.50
N ALA A 504 19.13 2.65 -8.96
CA ALA A 504 20.49 2.21 -8.64
C ALA A 504 20.50 1.06 -7.62
N VAL A 505 19.67 1.15 -6.58
CA VAL A 505 19.52 0.07 -5.59
C VAL A 505 18.96 -1.20 -6.23
N ILE A 506 17.96 -1.10 -7.10
CA ILE A 506 17.46 -2.26 -7.85
C ILE A 506 18.54 -2.81 -8.81
N ASP A 507 19.32 -1.92 -9.43
CA ASP A 507 20.39 -2.25 -10.38
C ASP A 507 21.55 -3.02 -9.75
N SER A 508 21.75 -2.87 -8.43
CA SER A 508 22.73 -3.65 -7.67
C SER A 508 22.51 -5.17 -7.75
N GLN A 509 21.30 -5.61 -8.13
CA GLN A 509 20.98 -7.01 -8.33
C GLN A 509 20.68 -7.29 -9.82
N PRO A 510 21.54 -8.03 -10.55
CA PRO A 510 21.46 -8.13 -12.02
C PRO A 510 20.15 -8.67 -12.62
N ASP A 511 19.47 -9.60 -11.95
CA ASP A 511 18.21 -10.15 -12.46
C ASP A 511 17.05 -9.16 -12.25
N ALA A 512 17.03 -8.48 -11.10
CA ALA A 512 16.08 -7.43 -10.76
C ALA A 512 16.26 -6.23 -11.71
N ALA A 513 17.51 -5.76 -11.88
CA ALA A 513 17.90 -4.75 -12.85
C ALA A 513 17.35 -5.06 -14.25
N LYS A 514 17.48 -6.33 -14.67
CA LYS A 514 17.11 -6.75 -16.00
C LYS A 514 15.60 -6.71 -16.25
N GLU A 515 14.80 -7.16 -15.29
CA GLU A 515 13.34 -7.15 -15.42
C GLU A 515 12.78 -5.72 -15.21
N TRP A 516 13.25 -5.03 -14.18
CA TRP A 516 12.86 -3.65 -13.83
C TRP A 516 13.11 -2.66 -14.98
N ASN A 517 14.34 -2.61 -15.50
CA ASN A 517 14.68 -1.67 -16.56
C ASN A 517 14.05 -2.06 -17.90
N ARG A 518 13.78 -3.34 -18.15
CA ARG A 518 13.03 -3.73 -19.35
C ARG A 518 11.63 -3.13 -19.33
N ALA A 519 10.92 -3.26 -18.21
CA ALA A 519 9.60 -2.67 -18.04
C ALA A 519 9.66 -1.13 -18.18
N ALA A 520 10.62 -0.49 -17.51
CA ALA A 520 10.80 0.95 -17.56
C ALA A 520 11.11 1.49 -18.97
N TYR A 521 11.99 0.81 -19.73
CA TYR A 521 12.26 1.16 -21.13
C TYR A 521 11.03 0.96 -22.01
N GLN A 522 10.25 -0.09 -21.78
CA GLN A 522 9.02 -0.32 -22.54
C GLN A 522 8.00 0.80 -22.25
N GLU A 523 7.81 1.15 -20.97
CA GLU A 523 6.95 2.25 -20.53
C GLU A 523 7.36 3.58 -21.21
N ALA A 524 8.66 3.91 -21.18
CA ALA A 524 9.18 5.11 -21.83
C ALA A 524 8.85 5.17 -23.33
N LEU A 525 8.91 4.04 -24.05
CA LEU A 525 8.58 3.98 -25.47
C LEU A 525 7.07 4.03 -25.73
N ASP A 526 6.27 3.43 -24.86
CA ASP A 526 4.81 3.43 -24.99
C ASP A 526 4.26 4.83 -24.70
N LEU A 527 4.82 5.56 -23.74
CA LEU A 527 4.56 7.00 -23.52
C LEU A 527 4.91 7.86 -24.76
N GLN A 528 6.06 7.63 -25.42
CA GLN A 528 6.40 8.34 -26.66
C GLN A 528 5.40 8.08 -27.78
N ARG A 529 4.95 6.83 -27.93
CA ARG A 529 3.94 6.44 -28.93
C ARG A 529 2.59 7.07 -28.61
N SER A 530 2.18 7.05 -27.34
CA SER A 530 0.93 7.66 -26.87
C SER A 530 0.90 9.16 -27.19
N PHE A 531 1.99 9.88 -26.93
CA PHE A 531 2.13 11.28 -27.35
C PHE A 531 2.09 11.44 -28.88
N ALA A 532 2.81 10.59 -29.62
CA ALA A 532 2.87 10.68 -31.08
C ALA A 532 1.50 10.47 -31.74
N ASP A 533 0.72 9.50 -31.25
CA ASP A 533 -0.65 9.26 -31.70
C ASP A 533 -1.56 10.45 -31.35
N TYR A 534 -1.44 11.00 -30.14
CA TYR A 534 -2.16 12.21 -29.77
C TYR A 534 -1.79 13.41 -30.65
N ALA A 535 -0.52 13.60 -30.96
CA ALA A 535 -0.02 14.69 -31.79
C ALA A 535 -0.51 14.60 -33.24
N LYS A 536 -0.65 13.38 -33.77
CA LYS A 536 -1.23 13.11 -35.09
C LYS A 536 -2.70 13.50 -35.17
N GLU A 537 -3.48 13.13 -34.16
CA GLU A 537 -4.89 13.47 -34.06
C GLU A 537 -5.10 14.97 -33.78
N ASN A 538 -4.19 15.56 -33.01
CA ASN A 538 -4.29 16.92 -32.50
C ASN A 538 -2.99 17.71 -32.71
N PRO A 539 -2.64 18.13 -33.95
CA PRO A 539 -1.35 18.78 -34.23
C PRO A 539 -1.12 20.11 -33.50
N ASN A 540 -2.18 20.71 -32.96
CA ASN A 540 -2.14 21.92 -32.16
C ASN A 540 -2.01 21.66 -30.64
N ILE A 541 -1.89 20.41 -30.19
CA ILE A 541 -1.68 19.98 -28.80
C ILE A 541 -2.50 20.82 -27.81
N PRO A 542 -3.84 20.71 -27.80
CA PRO A 542 -4.65 21.39 -26.79
C PRO A 542 -4.28 20.89 -25.39
N LYS A 543 -4.40 21.77 -24.39
CA LYS A 543 -4.12 21.44 -22.99
C LYS A 543 -5.25 20.60 -22.39
N GLY A 544 -4.92 19.72 -21.45
CA GLY A 544 -5.89 19.01 -20.61
C GLY A 544 -6.14 17.54 -20.97
N ASP A 545 -5.45 17.01 -21.98
CA ASP A 545 -5.34 15.57 -22.21
C ASP A 545 -4.09 15.06 -21.48
N VAL A 546 -4.19 13.91 -20.81
CA VAL A 546 -3.08 13.31 -20.04
C VAL A 546 -1.89 13.00 -20.94
N ARG A 547 -2.16 12.63 -22.20
CA ARG A 547 -1.16 12.29 -23.21
C ARG A 547 -0.25 13.44 -23.62
N VAL A 548 -0.55 14.66 -23.16
CA VAL A 548 0.33 15.82 -23.33
C VAL A 548 1.60 15.69 -22.50
N ASP A 549 1.55 15.06 -21.31
CA ASP A 549 2.73 14.89 -20.45
C ASP A 549 3.57 13.67 -20.83
N ASP A 550 3.01 12.67 -21.52
CA ASP A 550 3.67 11.38 -21.82
C ASP A 550 5.06 11.54 -22.43
N LEU A 551 5.27 12.53 -23.31
CA LEU A 551 6.58 12.76 -23.88
C LEU A 551 7.59 13.22 -22.81
N GLU A 552 7.20 14.13 -21.93
CA GLU A 552 8.06 14.60 -20.84
C GLU A 552 8.27 13.51 -19.78
N ALA A 553 7.23 12.73 -19.48
CA ALA A 553 7.27 11.58 -18.59
C ALA A 553 8.22 10.48 -19.11
N SER A 554 8.21 10.21 -20.42
CA SER A 554 9.18 9.34 -21.09
C SER A 554 10.62 9.84 -20.92
N ALA A 555 10.85 11.15 -21.06
CA ALA A 555 12.18 11.74 -20.87
C ALA A 555 12.69 11.53 -19.44
N ARG A 556 11.82 11.73 -18.44
CA ARG A 556 12.13 11.47 -17.03
C ARG A 556 12.48 10.00 -16.81
N MET A 557 11.67 9.08 -17.34
CA MET A 557 11.90 7.63 -17.24
C MET A 557 13.27 7.22 -17.83
N LEU A 558 13.59 7.68 -19.03
CA LEU A 558 14.90 7.42 -19.65
C LEU A 558 16.06 8.00 -18.84
N GLY A 559 15.87 9.21 -18.30
CA GLY A 559 16.87 9.88 -17.46
C GLY A 559 17.13 9.12 -16.15
N VAL A 560 16.10 8.63 -15.47
CA VAL A 560 16.26 7.87 -14.21
C VAL A 560 16.85 6.48 -14.44
N ILE A 561 16.54 5.81 -15.57
CA ILE A 561 17.19 4.55 -15.95
C ILE A 561 18.70 4.75 -16.11
N ASP A 562 19.11 5.74 -16.93
CA ASP A 562 20.53 6.00 -17.19
C ASP A 562 21.26 6.50 -15.92
N GLY A 563 20.58 7.31 -15.11
CA GLY A 563 21.09 7.78 -13.83
C GLY A 563 21.29 6.67 -12.81
N GLY A 564 20.33 5.74 -12.70
CA GLY A 564 20.39 4.59 -11.79
C GLY A 564 21.55 3.65 -12.11
N ILE A 565 21.67 3.23 -13.38
CA ILE A 565 22.78 2.39 -13.87
C ILE A 565 24.13 3.07 -13.58
N SER A 566 24.23 4.38 -13.85
CA SER A 566 25.47 5.12 -13.59
C SER A 566 25.80 5.20 -12.09
N GLN A 567 24.82 5.40 -11.22
CA GLN A 567 25.02 5.52 -9.78
C GLN A 567 25.45 4.18 -9.17
N GLU A 568 24.80 3.07 -9.54
CA GLU A 568 25.21 1.72 -9.13
C GLU A 568 26.65 1.45 -9.55
N THR A 569 26.97 1.67 -10.82
CA THR A 569 28.30 1.36 -11.37
C THR A 569 29.39 2.19 -10.71
N LEU A 570 29.14 3.48 -10.47
CA LEU A 570 30.04 4.34 -9.72
C LEU A 570 30.28 3.82 -8.29
N SER A 571 29.22 3.35 -7.62
CA SER A 571 29.35 2.75 -6.29
C SER A 571 30.17 1.47 -6.34
N ASN A 572 29.90 0.56 -7.28
CA ASN A 572 30.65 -0.68 -7.48
C ASN A 572 32.15 -0.43 -7.65
N ILE A 573 32.49 0.55 -8.50
CA ILE A 573 33.87 0.98 -8.75
C ILE A 573 34.56 1.49 -7.49
N ARG A 574 33.85 2.29 -6.69
CA ARG A 574 34.35 2.84 -5.42
C ARG A 574 34.55 1.74 -4.37
N ASN A 575 33.56 0.87 -4.20
CA ASN A 575 33.59 -0.28 -3.30
C ASN A 575 34.74 -1.24 -3.63
N GLY A 576 35.00 -1.47 -4.92
CA GLY A 576 36.07 -2.32 -5.40
C GLY A 576 37.46 -1.66 -5.42
N GLU A 577 37.59 -0.40 -4.99
CA GLU A 577 38.82 0.41 -5.11
C GLU A 577 39.45 0.32 -6.53
N MET A 578 38.61 0.30 -7.55
CA MET A 578 39.02 -0.01 -8.93
C MET A 578 39.90 1.12 -9.51
N ASN A 579 40.97 0.74 -10.21
CA ASN A 579 41.74 1.70 -11.00
C ASN A 579 41.01 2.08 -12.31
N ALA A 580 41.53 3.05 -13.06
CA ALA A 580 40.88 3.55 -14.28
C ALA A 580 40.61 2.46 -15.34
N ASP A 581 41.50 1.47 -15.50
CA ASP A 581 41.30 0.39 -16.47
C ASP A 581 40.18 -0.57 -16.01
N GLN A 582 40.16 -0.90 -14.72
CA GLN A 582 39.11 -1.74 -14.13
C GLN A 582 37.75 -1.02 -14.13
N ALA A 583 37.73 0.28 -13.84
CA ALA A 583 36.54 1.11 -13.90
C ALA A 583 35.96 1.18 -15.32
N ALA A 584 36.81 1.32 -16.35
CA ALA A 584 36.38 1.29 -17.75
C ALA A 584 35.79 -0.08 -18.14
N GLU A 585 36.34 -1.18 -17.63
CA GLU A 585 35.83 -2.53 -17.87
C GLU A 585 34.48 -2.78 -17.18
N ASN A 586 34.33 -2.32 -15.94
CA ASN A 586 33.07 -2.38 -15.21
C ASN A 586 31.99 -1.53 -15.91
N ALA A 587 32.32 -0.29 -16.30
CA ALA A 587 31.43 0.58 -17.06
C ALA A 587 31.02 -0.03 -18.42
N ARG A 588 31.94 -0.70 -19.12
CA ARG A 588 31.62 -1.43 -20.35
C ARG A 588 30.64 -2.59 -20.12
N SER A 589 30.74 -3.26 -18.98
CA SER A 589 29.82 -4.35 -18.63
C SER A 589 28.40 -3.83 -18.40
N ALA A 590 28.25 -2.70 -17.70
CA ALA A 590 26.97 -2.03 -17.53
C ALA A 590 26.39 -1.51 -18.87
N TYR A 591 27.24 -0.97 -19.76
CA TYR A 591 26.85 -0.60 -21.12
C TYR A 591 26.33 -1.81 -21.92
N ASP A 592 27.01 -2.96 -21.86
CA ASP A 592 26.59 -4.16 -22.57
C ASP A 592 25.24 -4.69 -22.03
N LEU A 593 25.00 -4.59 -20.71
CA LEU A 593 23.70 -4.90 -20.11
C LEU A 593 22.60 -3.97 -20.64
N LYS A 594 22.81 -2.64 -20.62
CA LYS A 594 21.88 -1.64 -21.19
C LYS A 594 21.52 -1.99 -22.63
N LYS A 595 22.51 -2.34 -23.43
CA LYS A 595 22.36 -2.72 -24.84
C LYS A 595 21.55 -4.00 -25.02
N ASP A 596 21.80 -5.02 -24.21
CA ASP A 596 21.02 -6.27 -24.23
C ASP A 596 19.57 -6.06 -23.77
N LEU A 597 19.34 -5.16 -22.81
CA LEU A 597 18.00 -4.75 -22.40
C LEU A 597 17.24 -4.08 -23.53
N LEU A 598 17.83 -3.08 -24.18
CA LEU A 598 17.24 -2.40 -25.33
C LEU A 598 16.94 -3.37 -26.48
N ARG A 599 17.85 -4.32 -26.77
CA ARG A 599 17.59 -5.39 -27.74
C ARG A 599 16.36 -6.20 -27.37
N SER A 600 16.20 -6.54 -26.09
CA SER A 600 15.04 -7.31 -25.61
C SER A 600 13.74 -6.54 -25.84
N VAL A 601 13.68 -5.25 -25.48
CA VAL A 601 12.50 -4.39 -25.67
C VAL A 601 12.14 -4.27 -27.15
N PHE A 602 13.11 -4.01 -28.02
CA PHE A 602 12.87 -3.85 -29.45
C PHE A 602 12.53 -5.16 -30.18
N SER A 603 12.95 -6.32 -29.66
CA SER A 603 12.69 -7.62 -30.30
C SER A 603 11.22 -8.09 -30.22
N TYR A 604 10.41 -7.51 -29.33
CA TYR A 604 9.01 -7.90 -29.09
C TYR A 604 7.97 -6.84 -29.52
N ALA A 605 8.38 -5.79 -30.26
CA ALA A 605 7.44 -4.77 -30.72
C ALA A 605 6.39 -5.34 -31.71
N PRO A 606 5.11 -4.89 -31.66
CA PRO A 606 4.05 -5.37 -32.55
C PRO A 606 4.40 -5.06 -34.02
N GLY A 607 4.66 -6.10 -34.82
CA GLY A 607 5.09 -5.96 -36.22
C GLY A 607 6.00 -7.08 -36.72
N GLY A 608 6.65 -7.83 -35.81
CA GLY A 608 7.27 -9.12 -36.13
C GLY A 608 8.54 -9.09 -36.99
N ASP A 609 9.01 -7.93 -37.43
CA ASP A 609 10.35 -7.82 -38.00
C ASP A 609 11.38 -7.83 -36.87
N LEU A 610 12.36 -8.74 -36.99
CA LEU A 610 13.57 -8.75 -36.16
C LEU A 610 14.17 -7.35 -36.17
N VAL A 611 13.94 -6.59 -35.10
CA VAL A 611 14.63 -5.32 -34.92
C VAL A 611 16.10 -5.64 -34.67
N THR A 612 16.90 -5.31 -35.68
CA THR A 612 18.34 -5.54 -35.73
C THR A 612 19.07 -4.88 -34.55
N ASN A 613 20.16 -5.49 -34.08
CA ASN A 613 21.11 -4.95 -33.10
C ASN A 613 21.38 -3.44 -33.26
N ALA A 614 21.37 -2.93 -34.50
CA ALA A 614 21.57 -1.52 -34.84
C ALA A 614 20.63 -0.51 -34.15
N LEU A 615 19.37 -0.84 -33.84
CA LEU A 615 18.47 0.11 -33.13
C LEU A 615 18.85 0.24 -31.65
N ALA A 616 19.09 -0.91 -31.00
CA ALA A 616 19.58 -0.93 -29.63
C ALA A 616 20.96 -0.28 -29.53
N ASP A 617 21.83 -0.51 -30.51
CA ASP A 617 23.15 0.12 -30.61
C ASP A 617 23.02 1.64 -30.74
N SER A 618 22.09 2.12 -31.59
CA SER A 618 21.83 3.55 -31.74
C SER A 618 21.27 4.17 -30.47
N PHE A 619 20.40 3.47 -29.72
CA PHE A 619 19.79 4.00 -28.50
C PHE A 619 20.75 3.96 -27.30
N ALA A 620 21.60 2.93 -27.23
CA ALA A 620 22.62 2.80 -26.19
C ALA A 620 23.74 3.84 -26.32
N GLY A 621 24.06 4.26 -27.56
CA GLY A 621 25.19 5.15 -27.85
C GLY A 621 26.51 4.39 -27.98
N ASP A 622 27.62 5.13 -28.03
CA ASP A 622 28.95 4.54 -28.08
C ASP A 622 29.35 3.95 -26.71
N PRO A 623 30.14 2.85 -26.69
CA PRO A 623 30.60 2.26 -25.45
C PRO A 623 31.58 3.19 -24.73
N PRO A 624 31.57 3.25 -23.39
CA PRO A 624 32.52 4.06 -22.63
C PRO A 624 33.96 3.57 -22.82
N ASP A 625 34.90 4.53 -22.84
CA ASP A 625 36.34 4.29 -22.81
C ASP A 625 37.05 5.02 -21.65
N THR A 626 38.36 4.82 -21.52
CA THR A 626 39.14 5.40 -20.41
C THR A 626 39.21 6.93 -20.45
N GLY A 627 38.97 7.54 -21.60
CA GLY A 627 38.88 8.99 -21.78
C GLY A 627 37.56 9.58 -21.27
N ASP A 628 36.52 8.77 -21.11
CA ASP A 628 35.22 9.20 -20.59
C ASP A 628 35.18 9.24 -19.05
N ILE A 629 36.17 8.62 -18.38
CA ILE A 629 36.26 8.61 -16.92
C ILE A 629 36.69 9.99 -16.41
N LYS A 630 35.86 10.59 -15.55
CA LYS A 630 36.16 11.87 -14.89
C LYS A 630 36.54 11.66 -13.44
N PHE A 631 37.42 12.54 -12.96
CA PHE A 631 37.94 12.53 -11.59
C PHE A 631 37.70 13.88 -10.93
N ASP A 632 37.43 13.87 -9.62
CA ASP A 632 37.45 15.09 -8.82
C ASP A 632 38.89 15.54 -8.49
N ARG A 633 38.98 16.58 -7.65
CA ARG A 633 40.27 17.15 -7.23
C ARG A 633 41.07 16.23 -6.31
N ASP A 634 40.39 15.31 -5.62
CA ASP A 634 40.98 14.37 -4.67
C ASP A 634 41.35 13.04 -5.36
N GLY A 635 40.99 12.89 -6.64
CA GLY A 635 41.32 11.76 -7.50
C GLY A 635 40.27 10.66 -7.47
N ALA A 636 39.09 10.90 -6.88
CA ALA A 636 37.97 9.96 -6.91
C ALA A 636 37.21 10.05 -8.24
N ILE A 637 36.72 8.92 -8.72
CA ILE A 637 35.93 8.85 -9.96
C ILE A 637 34.55 9.48 -9.73
N THR A 638 34.17 10.40 -10.61
CA THR A 638 32.90 11.15 -10.55
C THR A 638 31.97 10.86 -11.72
N ASP A 639 32.48 10.30 -12.82
CA ASP A 639 31.71 9.93 -14.00
C ASP A 639 32.43 8.80 -14.72
N VAL A 640 31.66 7.85 -15.25
CA VAL A 640 32.14 6.63 -15.93
C VAL A 640 31.69 6.58 -17.39
N GLY A 641 31.13 7.68 -17.91
CA GLY A 641 30.65 7.76 -19.29
C GLY A 641 29.34 7.01 -19.54
N LEU A 642 28.66 6.58 -18.46
CA LEU A 642 27.33 5.94 -18.52
C LEU A 642 26.19 6.90 -18.25
N THR A 643 26.48 8.03 -17.60
CA THR A 643 25.54 9.15 -17.54
C THR A 643 25.14 9.52 -18.97
N SER A 644 23.98 10.16 -19.09
CA SER A 644 23.47 10.65 -20.37
C SER A 644 24.47 11.62 -21.00
N SER A 645 25.45 11.09 -21.73
CA SER A 645 26.45 11.87 -22.46
C SER A 645 25.70 12.73 -23.48
N GLN A 646 26.29 13.86 -23.89
CA GLN A 646 25.69 14.67 -24.96
C GLN A 646 25.32 13.82 -26.18
N GLN A 647 26.06 12.74 -26.42
CA GLN A 647 25.83 11.81 -27.51
C GLN A 647 24.67 10.84 -27.27
N SER A 648 24.54 10.23 -26.08
CA SER A 648 23.39 9.36 -25.79
C SER A 648 22.07 10.15 -25.70
N ILE A 649 22.10 11.36 -25.12
CA ILE A 649 20.97 12.30 -25.15
C ILE A 649 20.58 12.62 -26.58
N ALA A 650 21.56 12.96 -27.43
CA ALA A 650 21.29 13.25 -28.84
C ALA A 650 20.63 12.06 -29.54
N HIS A 651 21.07 10.84 -29.28
CA HIS A 651 20.46 9.65 -29.86
C HIS A 651 19.03 9.40 -29.37
N GLN A 652 18.78 9.49 -28.06
CA GLN A 652 17.44 9.32 -27.49
C GLN A 652 16.50 10.44 -27.97
N TYR A 653 17.00 11.67 -28.06
CA TYR A 653 16.29 12.80 -28.63
C TYR A 653 15.92 12.58 -30.09
N THR A 654 16.89 12.25 -30.96
CA THR A 654 16.62 11.96 -32.38
C THR A 654 15.66 10.79 -32.56
N GLN A 655 15.71 9.76 -31.69
CA GLN A 655 14.74 8.66 -31.70
C GLN A 655 13.33 9.13 -31.37
N ALA A 656 13.14 9.95 -30.33
CA ALA A 656 11.86 10.53 -29.99
C ALA A 656 11.33 11.45 -31.12
N GLN A 657 12.21 12.25 -31.73
CA GLN A 657 11.89 13.05 -32.91
C GLN A 657 11.37 12.20 -34.06
N TYR A 658 12.07 11.10 -34.37
CA TYR A 658 11.65 10.16 -35.40
C TYR A 658 10.27 9.56 -35.09
N THR A 659 10.07 9.05 -33.87
CA THR A 659 8.80 8.45 -33.44
C THR A 659 7.63 9.41 -33.70
N ILE A 660 7.80 10.70 -33.37
CA ILE A 660 6.77 11.72 -33.57
C ILE A 660 6.64 12.12 -35.04
N ALA A 661 7.75 12.46 -35.70
CA ALA A 661 7.75 12.92 -37.09
C ALA A 661 7.20 11.87 -38.06
N SER A 662 7.44 10.58 -37.80
CA SER A 662 6.91 9.48 -38.61
C SER A 662 5.38 9.47 -38.73
N GLN A 663 4.66 10.16 -37.83
CA GLN A 663 3.20 10.23 -37.87
C GLN A 663 2.64 11.22 -38.88
N PHE A 664 3.44 12.20 -39.35
CA PHE A 664 2.97 13.26 -40.24
C PHE A 664 3.95 13.62 -41.38
N VAL A 665 5.17 13.08 -41.37
CA VAL A 665 6.16 13.30 -42.43
C VAL A 665 6.19 12.12 -43.40
N SER A 666 6.07 12.41 -44.69
CA SER A 666 6.14 11.44 -45.80
C SER A 666 6.98 12.00 -46.94
N ALA A 667 7.38 11.13 -47.87
CA ALA A 667 8.19 11.51 -49.02
C ALA A 667 7.60 12.72 -49.78
N GLY A 668 8.47 13.66 -50.15
CA GLY A 668 8.09 14.95 -50.73
C GLY A 668 7.89 16.08 -49.71
N ASN A 669 8.14 15.84 -48.41
CA ASN A 669 8.25 16.90 -47.41
C ASN A 669 9.40 17.87 -47.79
N PRO A 670 9.17 19.21 -47.74
CA PRO A 670 10.16 20.19 -48.21
C PRO A 670 11.39 20.35 -47.30
N HIS A 671 11.35 19.78 -46.09
CA HIS A 671 12.39 19.90 -45.07
C HIS A 671 13.29 18.66 -44.95
N ILE A 672 12.90 17.53 -45.54
CA ILE A 672 13.63 16.27 -45.43
C ILE A 672 14.07 15.79 -46.81
N GLU A 673 15.36 15.46 -46.95
CA GLU A 673 15.93 14.95 -48.19
C GLU A 673 15.40 13.56 -48.53
N ASP A 674 15.14 13.31 -49.82
CA ASP A 674 14.60 12.03 -50.34
C ASP A 674 15.39 10.80 -49.87
N ARG A 675 16.71 10.94 -49.63
CA ARG A 675 17.56 9.83 -49.14
C ARG A 675 17.18 9.31 -47.75
N PHE A 676 16.44 10.09 -46.96
CA PHE A 676 15.96 9.71 -45.63
C PHE A 676 14.58 9.07 -45.64
N PHE A 677 14.03 8.78 -46.83
CA PHE A 677 12.82 7.98 -46.98
C PHE A 677 13.14 6.57 -47.49
N ASP A 678 12.36 5.59 -47.08
CA ASP A 678 12.35 4.24 -47.63
C ASP A 678 11.66 4.21 -49.02
N ASP A 679 11.63 3.02 -49.64
CA ASP A 679 11.05 2.85 -50.98
C ASP A 679 9.51 3.02 -50.97
N GLU A 680 8.89 2.85 -49.80
CA GLU A 680 7.47 3.07 -49.53
C GLU A 680 7.13 4.54 -49.25
N GLY A 681 8.13 5.40 -49.09
CA GLY A 681 8.00 6.83 -48.83
C GLY A 681 7.80 7.20 -47.36
N ASN A 682 8.08 6.28 -46.43
CA ASN A 682 8.11 6.54 -44.99
C ASN A 682 9.49 7.00 -44.56
N LEU A 683 9.56 7.72 -43.44
CA LEU A 683 10.83 8.09 -42.84
C LEU A 683 11.64 6.85 -42.44
N LYS A 684 12.93 6.87 -42.76
CA LYS A 684 13.87 5.85 -42.28
C LYS A 684 14.09 6.00 -40.76
N PRO A 685 14.06 4.92 -39.98
CA PRO A 685 14.41 4.98 -38.57
C PRO A 685 15.88 5.38 -38.39
N PRO A 686 16.26 6.04 -37.28
CA PRO A 686 17.64 6.50 -37.03
C PRO A 686 18.71 5.42 -37.24
N LYS A 687 18.39 4.15 -36.95
CA LYS A 687 19.26 2.99 -37.18
C LYS A 687 19.71 2.81 -38.65
N ASP A 688 18.91 3.27 -39.61
CA ASP A 688 19.18 3.15 -41.05
C ASP A 688 19.88 4.40 -41.61
N ILE A 689 20.22 5.35 -40.72
CA ILE A 689 20.93 6.58 -41.05
C ILE A 689 22.41 6.41 -40.71
N SER A 690 23.28 6.84 -41.63
CA SER A 690 24.72 6.77 -41.39
C SER A 690 25.15 7.73 -40.27
N THR A 691 26.18 7.37 -39.50
CA THR A 691 26.76 8.26 -38.46
C THR A 691 27.18 9.63 -39.03
N ALA A 692 27.58 9.69 -40.30
CA ALA A 692 27.94 10.95 -40.97
C ALA A 692 26.73 11.83 -41.31
N ASP A 693 25.54 11.23 -41.44
CA ASP A 693 24.31 11.91 -41.83
C ASP A 693 23.37 12.17 -40.64
N ILE A 694 23.59 11.55 -39.46
CA ILE A 694 22.67 11.63 -38.32
C ILE A 694 22.42 13.08 -37.85
N SER A 695 23.45 13.92 -37.82
CA SER A 695 23.29 15.34 -37.45
C SER A 695 22.50 16.14 -38.49
N ILE A 696 22.60 15.76 -39.77
CA ILE A 696 21.79 16.36 -40.84
C ILE A 696 20.34 15.89 -40.72
N TYR A 697 20.15 14.61 -40.43
CA TYR A 697 18.82 14.01 -40.24
C TYR A 697 18.08 14.64 -39.05
N ASP A 698 18.72 14.77 -37.89
CA ASP A 698 18.19 15.45 -36.71
C ASP A 698 17.77 16.91 -36.99
N ALA A 699 18.61 17.67 -37.70
CA ALA A 699 18.28 19.02 -38.11
C ALA A 699 17.06 19.08 -39.04
N GLN A 700 16.89 18.11 -39.93
CA GLN A 700 15.76 18.01 -40.85
C GLN A 700 14.47 17.56 -40.18
N LEU A 701 14.54 16.62 -39.22
CA LEU A 701 13.42 16.27 -38.35
C LEU A 701 12.94 17.49 -37.55
N THR A 702 13.88 18.21 -36.94
CA THR A 702 13.60 19.47 -36.23
C THR A 702 12.92 20.50 -37.14
N ALA A 703 13.42 20.67 -38.37
CA ALA A 703 12.83 21.59 -39.36
C ALA A 703 11.42 21.17 -39.78
N ALA A 704 11.19 19.87 -40.01
CA ALA A 704 9.86 19.36 -40.36
C ALA A 704 8.85 19.55 -39.21
N MET A 705 9.27 19.33 -37.96
CA MET A 705 8.43 19.57 -36.78
C MET A 705 8.17 21.05 -36.51
N ALA A 706 8.99 21.97 -37.03
CA ALA A 706 8.78 23.41 -36.86
C ALA A 706 7.50 23.92 -37.54
N GLU A 707 6.93 23.17 -38.48
CA GLU A 707 5.58 23.41 -39.01
C GLU A 707 4.48 23.24 -37.94
N HIS A 708 4.80 22.55 -36.85
CA HIS A 708 3.95 22.31 -35.68
C HIS A 708 4.60 22.87 -34.40
N PRO A 709 4.51 24.20 -34.14
CA PRO A 709 5.26 24.85 -33.06
C PRO A 709 5.02 24.28 -31.67
N ARG A 710 3.85 23.70 -31.39
CA ARG A 710 3.56 23.07 -30.11
C ARG A 710 4.23 21.71 -29.96
N ILE A 711 4.28 20.90 -31.02
CA ILE A 711 5.01 19.62 -31.03
C ILE A 711 6.50 19.89 -30.82
N LEU A 712 7.07 20.87 -31.54
CA LEU A 712 8.45 21.27 -31.35
C LEU A 712 8.73 21.76 -29.90
N ALA A 713 7.80 22.52 -29.30
CA ALA A 713 7.95 22.95 -27.91
C ALA A 713 7.95 21.78 -26.92
N MET A 714 7.15 20.74 -27.15
CA MET A 714 7.14 19.52 -26.34
C MET A 714 8.45 18.73 -26.50
N MET A 715 9.00 18.64 -27.71
CA MET A 715 10.33 18.05 -27.93
C MET A 715 11.44 18.80 -27.20
N LEU A 716 11.41 20.14 -27.17
CA LEU A 716 12.40 20.90 -26.41
C LEU A 716 12.31 20.61 -24.91
N ARG A 717 11.10 20.40 -24.37
CA ARG A 717 10.92 19.98 -22.98
C ARG A 717 11.43 18.56 -22.74
N PHE A 718 11.17 17.62 -23.65
CA PHE A 718 11.75 16.28 -23.60
C PHE A 718 13.27 16.35 -23.39
N ASN A 719 13.97 17.15 -24.21
CA ASN A 719 15.42 17.28 -24.10
C ASN A 719 15.87 17.87 -22.75
N THR A 720 15.14 18.89 -22.26
CA THR A 720 15.42 19.48 -20.95
C THR A 720 15.20 18.49 -19.81
N SER A 721 14.05 17.82 -19.77
CA SER A 721 13.72 16.87 -18.71
C SER A 721 14.62 15.65 -18.73
N LEU A 722 15.00 15.16 -19.93
CA LEU A 722 15.96 14.07 -20.08
C LEU A 722 17.33 14.45 -19.48
N GLY A 723 17.84 15.64 -19.77
CA GLY A 723 19.11 16.13 -19.22
C GLY A 723 19.05 16.36 -17.70
N GLN A 724 17.94 16.90 -17.20
CA GLN A 724 17.74 17.15 -15.77
C GLN A 724 17.66 15.85 -14.96
N ALA A 725 16.79 14.93 -15.37
CA ALA A 725 16.67 13.63 -14.70
C ALA A 725 17.94 12.79 -14.86
N GLY A 726 18.60 12.83 -16.03
CA GLY A 726 19.84 12.10 -16.31
C GLY A 726 21.10 12.63 -15.61
N GLY A 727 21.00 13.70 -14.80
CA GLY A 727 22.11 14.21 -13.98
C GLY A 727 23.13 15.08 -14.72
N TYR A 728 22.75 15.73 -15.81
CA TYR A 728 23.61 16.69 -16.52
C TYR A 728 23.54 18.08 -15.84
N GLU A 729 24.48 18.38 -14.94
CA GLU A 729 24.76 19.77 -14.53
C GLU A 729 26.13 20.22 -15.09
N GLU A 730 26.16 21.40 -15.72
CA GLU A 730 27.39 22.09 -16.19
C GLU A 730 28.31 22.56 -15.07
#